data_AF-A0A3P8B8K4-F1
#
_entry.id   AF-A0A3P8B8K4-F1
#
_cell.length_a   1.000
_cell.length_b   1.000
_cell.length_c   1.000
_cell.angle_alpha   90.00
_cell.angle_beta   90.00
_cell.angle_gamma   90.00
#
_symmetry.space_group_name_H-M   'P 1'
#
loop_
_entity.id
_entity.type
_entity.pdbx_description
1 polymer ?
#
loop_
_entity_poly.entity_id
_entity_poly.type
_entity_poly.pdbx_seq_one_letter_code
_entity_poly.pdbx_strand_id
1 'polypeptide(L)'
;MDKAAASLPPQQFAPLLPLAFRNLASQPDSNAPLHVLCLEHVITFVFHAFPADFISGLDIALDGELKPSSFYTISKRVNCVFKGERTCMRIRSDARSRSPSMYASWGRYLDSVSKLAQLFLFTPTREAFAADAPSSVMQRDFAEVFQRVVAVFSPLIVPMSPSVPPFSPSNDTEAEMVLDRFVQLLTAFPHNAVLQPGMQNLPSLVWQFYFEKLSILSHGSTHYFSLIERYFVRIPWPSFYPSERGLSAMDDCLATRSPCCAPFVAQIVVRILWKDVLANHVGELVPQYLSELFSILVRVGSNASNILKVRASMLDLVKHLSQREDWASVSPERAEELAKVVAVAIPFDSLTAPTDVVGVIWRKICCFIVREPFSSVALLKQTAWLRTECALVLRGGASAAPPAYSSLIADVDALAKQHENLRAFSVVARELTALWSRISDAKFGESLVTTWNVYIDANHESPLVLMSLNTVIGSLNSDQVVTALKVMEKTIRAYFKRNCFSWSELIEWAQCPAGLTMTVRDYLLSVSSSNRSYPLMLTTSWFLKFLQPNDTVKSALHELITSIKPKHVWCEASFLLLIWQEVRWLVDAVIAAHARQGQTLDDRLPSFMRWLSKAAKDESSFLTNLITSKKTAHSPRLRAVLTILELYLMQQMMGESQLPRAAEGAPVLNSRIHALKEAASSKANQQFAAAFNVATPFFVQVDLHHIGSAPALVLQCSRALFKERFLLDT
;
A
#
# COMPACT_ATOMS: atom_id res chain seq x y z
N MET A 1 44.23 58.71 -33.29
CA MET A 1 44.24 58.35 -31.85
C MET A 1 44.93 57.02 -31.60
N ASP A 2 44.83 56.05 -32.52
CA ASP A 2 45.45 54.72 -32.40
C ASP A 2 46.96 54.71 -32.11
N LYS A 3 47.72 55.72 -32.59
CA LYS A 3 49.16 55.84 -32.30
C LYS A 3 49.51 56.30 -30.87
N ALA A 4 48.64 57.03 -30.19
CA ALA A 4 48.85 57.47 -28.81
C ALA A 4 48.35 56.43 -27.78
N ALA A 5 47.37 55.62 -28.18
CA ALA A 5 46.85 54.50 -27.40
C ALA A 5 47.87 53.36 -27.26
N ALA A 6 48.62 53.08 -28.33
CA ALA A 6 49.62 52.00 -28.35
C ALA A 6 50.87 52.28 -27.49
N SER A 7 51.07 53.51 -27.01
CA SER A 7 52.26 53.93 -26.25
C SER A 7 52.08 54.01 -24.73
N LEU A 8 50.86 53.84 -24.22
CA LEU A 8 50.57 53.88 -22.78
C LEU A 8 50.60 52.47 -22.17
N PRO A 9 51.36 52.21 -21.10
CA PRO A 9 51.24 50.97 -20.34
C PRO A 9 49.84 50.86 -19.72
N PRO A 10 49.19 49.67 -19.69
CA PRO A 10 47.88 49.47 -19.07
C PRO A 10 47.80 50.04 -17.64
N GLN A 11 48.90 49.90 -16.88
CA GLN A 11 49.03 50.39 -15.49
C GLN A 11 48.85 51.92 -15.33
N GLN A 12 49.06 52.70 -16.40
CA GLN A 12 48.87 54.16 -16.39
C GLN A 12 47.45 54.57 -16.80
N PHE A 13 46.69 53.67 -17.44
CA PHE A 13 45.33 53.94 -17.89
C PHE A 13 44.28 53.56 -16.84
N ALA A 14 44.53 52.52 -16.03
CA ALA A 14 43.63 52.10 -14.96
C ALA A 14 43.13 53.24 -14.02
N PRO A 15 43.96 54.21 -13.59
CA PRO A 15 43.50 55.33 -12.75
C PRO A 15 42.58 56.34 -13.47
N LEU A 16 42.57 56.33 -14.81
CA LEU A 16 41.77 57.24 -15.64
C LEU A 16 40.38 56.67 -15.98
N LEU A 17 40.16 55.37 -15.71
CA LEU A 17 38.87 54.71 -15.97
C LEU A 17 37.69 55.42 -15.30
N PRO A 18 37.72 55.77 -13.99
CA PRO A 18 36.58 56.43 -13.36
C PRO A 18 36.23 57.76 -14.05
N LEU A 19 37.24 58.50 -14.53
CA LEU A 19 37.03 59.76 -15.23
C LEU A 19 36.40 59.53 -16.61
N ALA A 20 36.84 58.51 -17.34
CA ALA A 20 36.26 58.14 -18.64
C ALA A 20 34.79 57.71 -18.52
N PHE A 21 34.44 56.94 -17.48
CA PHE A 21 33.07 56.53 -17.20
C PHE A 21 32.20 57.71 -16.77
N ARG A 22 32.70 58.61 -15.91
CA ARG A 22 32.00 59.86 -15.55
C ARG A 22 31.77 60.79 -16.73
N ASN A 23 32.74 60.89 -17.64
CA ASN A 23 32.60 61.69 -18.86
C ASN A 23 31.55 61.11 -19.82
N LEU A 24 31.43 59.78 -19.87
CA LEU A 24 30.38 59.12 -20.63
C LEU A 24 29.00 59.28 -19.96
N ALA A 25 28.95 59.18 -18.63
CA ALA A 25 27.75 59.32 -17.82
C ALA A 25 27.17 60.75 -17.81
N SER A 26 28.04 61.76 -17.86
CA SER A 26 27.67 63.17 -17.85
C SER A 26 27.00 63.65 -19.14
N GLN A 27 27.05 62.85 -20.21
CA GLN A 27 26.37 63.18 -21.46
C GLN A 27 24.88 62.80 -21.40
N PRO A 28 23.94 63.77 -21.56
CA PRO A 28 22.52 63.52 -21.37
C PRO A 28 21.87 62.75 -22.53
N ASP A 29 22.35 62.95 -23.76
CA ASP A 29 21.82 62.35 -25.00
C ASP A 29 22.77 61.26 -25.55
N SER A 30 22.24 60.05 -25.74
CA SER A 30 22.99 58.91 -26.27
C SER A 30 23.34 59.03 -27.76
N ASN A 31 22.70 59.94 -28.49
CA ASN A 31 22.94 60.17 -29.91
C ASN A 31 23.86 61.38 -30.18
N ALA A 32 24.27 62.11 -29.14
CA ALA A 32 25.18 63.23 -29.30
C ALA A 32 26.54 62.75 -29.81
N PRO A 33 27.17 63.44 -30.79
CA PRO A 33 28.49 63.06 -31.31
C PRO A 33 29.56 62.88 -30.23
N LEU A 34 29.49 63.68 -29.17
CA LEU A 34 30.39 63.58 -28.02
C LEU A 34 30.13 62.33 -27.16
N HIS A 35 28.86 61.92 -27.01
CA HIS A 35 28.53 60.66 -26.33
C HIS A 35 29.04 59.47 -27.14
N VAL A 36 28.84 59.47 -28.47
CA VAL A 36 29.33 58.40 -29.36
C VAL A 36 30.86 58.33 -29.33
N LEU A 37 31.55 59.47 -29.37
CA LEU A 37 33.01 59.51 -29.27
C LEU A 37 33.52 58.99 -27.91
N CYS A 38 32.93 59.45 -26.79
CA CYS A 38 33.28 58.97 -25.46
C CYS A 38 33.00 57.48 -25.30
N LEU A 39 31.90 56.98 -25.87
CA LEU A 39 31.53 55.58 -25.86
C LEU A 39 32.51 54.73 -26.67
N GLU A 40 32.90 55.18 -27.86
CA GLU A 40 33.91 54.51 -28.69
C GLU A 40 35.29 54.53 -28.04
N HIS A 41 35.64 55.61 -27.34
CA HIS A 41 36.88 55.69 -26.58
C HIS A 41 36.87 54.70 -25.42
N VAL A 42 35.79 54.64 -24.64
CA VAL A 42 35.64 53.65 -23.56
C VAL A 42 35.68 52.23 -24.13
N ILE A 43 34.94 51.92 -25.20
CA ILE A 43 34.96 50.60 -25.84
C ILE A 43 36.36 50.23 -26.34
N THR A 44 37.02 51.13 -27.06
CA THR A 44 38.34 50.85 -27.65
C THR A 44 39.41 50.68 -26.59
N PHE A 45 39.49 51.57 -25.61
CA PHE A 45 40.58 51.55 -24.63
C PHE A 45 40.37 50.51 -23.51
N VAL A 46 39.15 50.42 -22.98
CA VAL A 46 38.82 49.54 -21.85
C VAL A 46 38.61 48.09 -22.32
N PHE A 47 38.07 47.88 -23.53
CA PHE A 47 37.66 46.55 -23.99
C PHE A 47 38.51 45.98 -25.14
N HIS A 48 39.26 46.80 -25.89
CA HIS A 48 40.10 46.31 -27.01
C HIS A 48 41.61 46.55 -26.83
N ALA A 49 42.04 47.70 -26.31
CA ALA A 49 43.46 48.07 -26.23
C ALA A 49 44.15 47.60 -24.92
N PHE A 50 43.44 47.61 -23.79
CA PHE A 50 43.98 47.22 -22.48
C PHE A 50 43.15 46.11 -21.80
N PRO A 51 43.34 44.84 -22.19
CA PRO A 51 42.60 43.72 -21.60
C PRO A 51 42.76 43.59 -20.08
N ALA A 52 43.89 44.05 -19.53
CA ALA A 52 44.14 44.03 -18.09
C ALA A 52 43.18 44.94 -17.29
N ASP A 53 42.66 45.99 -17.93
CA ASP A 53 41.82 47.02 -17.32
C ASP A 53 40.32 46.72 -17.44
N PHE A 54 39.97 45.66 -18.16
CA PHE A 54 38.59 45.22 -18.39
C PHE A 54 37.82 45.01 -17.07
N ILE A 55 38.45 44.42 -16.04
CA ILE A 55 37.80 44.19 -14.74
C ILE A 55 37.44 45.51 -14.10
N SER A 56 38.41 46.42 -13.99
CA SER A 56 38.20 47.72 -13.37
C SER A 56 37.16 48.54 -14.14
N GLY A 57 37.16 48.47 -15.47
CA GLY A 57 36.12 49.10 -16.29
C GLY A 57 34.74 48.49 -16.09
N LEU A 58 34.64 47.16 -15.98
CA LEU A 58 33.37 46.47 -15.73
C LEU A 58 32.85 46.73 -14.31
N ASP A 59 33.73 46.78 -13.30
CA ASP A 59 33.37 47.12 -11.91
C ASP A 59 32.80 48.54 -11.84
N ILE A 60 33.47 49.52 -12.46
CA ILE A 60 32.97 50.91 -12.52
C ILE A 60 31.65 50.99 -13.30
N ALA A 61 31.47 50.19 -14.35
CA ALA A 61 30.21 50.11 -15.08
C ALA A 61 29.05 49.60 -14.24
N LEU A 62 29.33 48.61 -13.38
CA LEU A 62 28.36 47.89 -12.55
C LEU A 62 28.07 48.60 -11.22
N ASP A 63 28.98 49.47 -10.75
CA ASP A 63 28.78 50.36 -9.58
C ASP A 63 27.76 51.48 -9.83
N GLY A 64 27.13 51.52 -11.01
CA GLY A 64 26.01 52.41 -11.32
C GLY A 64 26.40 53.77 -11.89
N GLU A 65 27.68 53.99 -12.23
CA GLU A 65 28.10 55.20 -12.93
C GLU A 65 27.59 55.25 -14.39
N LEU A 66 27.15 54.13 -14.98
CA LEU A 66 26.61 54.08 -16.35
C LEU A 66 25.09 53.90 -16.43
N LYS A 67 24.46 54.57 -17.40
CA LYS A 67 23.05 54.34 -17.77
C LYS A 67 22.89 52.95 -18.43
N PRO A 68 21.77 52.23 -18.20
CA PRO A 68 21.52 50.92 -18.83
C PRO A 68 21.59 50.91 -20.36
N SER A 69 21.21 52.00 -21.03
CA SER A 69 21.28 52.14 -22.50
C SER A 69 22.72 52.18 -23.03
N SER A 70 23.62 52.84 -22.31
CA SER A 70 25.04 52.90 -22.65
C SER A 70 25.70 51.55 -22.40
N PHE A 71 25.36 50.87 -21.29
CA PHE A 71 25.85 49.50 -21.01
C PHE A 71 25.36 48.47 -22.05
N TYR A 72 24.11 48.60 -22.51
CA TYR A 72 23.57 47.79 -23.60
C TYR A 72 24.30 48.01 -24.93
N THR A 73 24.74 49.25 -25.20
CA THR A 73 25.50 49.56 -26.42
C THR A 73 26.93 49.01 -26.34
N ILE A 74 27.54 49.03 -25.15
CA ILE A 74 28.83 48.37 -24.87
C ILE A 74 28.68 46.86 -25.10
N SER A 75 27.68 46.21 -24.50
CA SER A 75 27.48 44.76 -24.64
C SER A 75 27.20 44.31 -26.08
N LYS A 76 26.62 45.17 -26.93
CA LYS A 76 26.46 44.93 -28.38
C LYS A 76 27.74 45.11 -29.20
N ARG A 77 28.63 46.03 -28.79
CA ARG A 77 29.82 46.40 -29.57
C ARG A 77 31.08 45.62 -29.16
N VAL A 78 31.10 45.02 -27.97
CA VAL A 78 32.16 44.10 -27.53
C VAL A 78 32.01 42.78 -28.28
N ASN A 79 32.77 42.63 -29.39
CA ASN A 79 32.69 41.45 -30.27
C ASN A 79 34.01 40.65 -30.38
N CYS A 80 35.02 40.87 -29.52
CA CYS A 80 36.35 40.26 -29.72
C CYS A 80 36.97 39.56 -28.50
N VAL A 81 37.43 38.33 -28.78
CA VAL A 81 38.57 37.55 -28.28
C VAL A 81 39.17 38.01 -26.95
N PHE A 82 38.81 37.33 -25.86
CA PHE A 82 39.39 37.52 -24.54
C PHE A 82 40.01 36.21 -24.02
N LYS A 83 41.31 36.24 -23.70
CA LYS A 83 42.04 35.16 -23.01
C LYS A 83 42.15 35.50 -21.53
N GLY A 84 41.11 35.20 -20.74
CA GLY A 84 41.12 35.50 -19.31
C GLY A 84 40.03 34.77 -18.53
N GLU A 85 40.34 33.56 -18.06
CA GLU A 85 39.42 32.68 -17.32
C GLU A 85 39.10 33.14 -15.88
N ARG A 86 39.81 34.12 -15.32
CA ARG A 86 39.75 34.47 -13.88
C ARG A 86 38.78 35.61 -13.52
N THR A 87 38.05 36.11 -14.50
CA THR A 87 37.48 37.47 -14.49
C THR A 87 36.02 37.49 -14.01
N CYS A 88 35.20 36.51 -14.40
CA CYS A 88 33.77 36.49 -14.09
C CYS A 88 33.45 36.01 -12.66
N MET A 89 34.41 35.34 -11.99
CA MET A 89 34.26 34.79 -10.64
C MET A 89 34.44 35.83 -9.52
N ARG A 90 35.24 36.88 -9.74
CA ARG A 90 35.62 37.85 -8.70
C ARG A 90 34.55 38.91 -8.42
N ILE A 91 33.77 39.27 -9.43
CA ILE A 91 32.71 40.31 -9.38
C ILE A 91 31.53 39.89 -8.44
N ARG A 92 31.48 38.63 -7.98
CA ARG A 92 30.24 38.07 -7.37
C ARG A 92 30.37 37.44 -6.00
N SER A 93 31.56 37.15 -5.49
CA SER A 93 31.68 36.73 -4.07
C SER A 93 31.26 37.87 -3.12
N ASP A 94 31.50 39.12 -3.53
CA ASP A 94 31.17 40.31 -2.72
C ASP A 94 29.74 40.82 -2.92
N ALA A 95 29.08 40.54 -4.05
CA ALA A 95 27.71 40.97 -4.29
C ALA A 95 26.68 40.15 -3.49
N ARG A 96 26.95 38.85 -3.29
CA ARG A 96 26.05 37.92 -2.58
C ARG A 96 26.06 38.12 -1.05
N SER A 97 27.12 38.73 -0.51
CA SER A 97 27.21 39.10 0.91
C SER A 97 26.61 40.47 1.22
N ARG A 98 26.33 41.31 0.20
CA ARG A 98 25.92 42.72 0.38
C ARG A 98 24.46 43.03 0.10
N SER A 99 23.71 42.21 -0.64
CA SER A 99 22.29 42.49 -0.92
C SER A 99 21.42 41.23 -1.05
N PRO A 100 20.31 41.12 -0.31
CA PRO A 100 19.39 39.97 -0.38
C PRO A 100 18.55 39.90 -1.67
N SER A 101 18.63 40.87 -2.59
CA SER A 101 17.96 40.80 -3.89
C SER A 101 18.85 41.32 -5.02
N MET A 102 19.64 40.41 -5.62
CA MET A 102 20.41 40.73 -6.83
C MET A 102 19.51 41.25 -7.96
N TYR A 103 18.29 40.73 -8.07
CA TYR A 103 17.33 41.17 -9.07
C TYR A 103 16.83 42.60 -8.85
N ALA A 104 16.64 43.04 -7.60
CA ALA A 104 16.26 44.42 -7.31
C ALA A 104 17.37 45.42 -7.70
N SER A 105 18.62 45.04 -7.45
CA SER A 105 19.77 45.92 -7.71
C SER A 105 20.22 45.89 -9.17
N TRP A 106 20.22 44.70 -9.81
CA TRP A 106 20.87 44.48 -11.11
C TRP A 106 19.88 44.18 -12.24
N GLY A 107 18.58 44.06 -11.96
CA GLY A 107 17.57 43.60 -12.93
C GLY A 107 17.66 44.25 -14.31
N ARG A 108 17.83 45.58 -14.35
CA ARG A 108 17.96 46.37 -15.59
C ARG A 108 19.22 46.10 -16.41
N TYR A 109 20.24 45.49 -15.79
CA TYR A 109 21.51 45.14 -16.42
C TYR A 109 21.63 43.64 -16.74
N LEU A 110 20.75 42.78 -16.21
CA LEU A 110 20.88 41.33 -16.28
C LEU A 110 20.91 40.76 -17.71
N ASP A 111 20.17 41.33 -18.67
CA ASP A 111 20.26 40.90 -20.08
C ASP A 111 21.67 41.14 -20.66
N SER A 112 22.24 42.32 -20.41
CA SER A 112 23.58 42.66 -20.92
C SER A 112 24.68 41.88 -20.19
N VAL A 113 24.56 41.71 -18.87
CA VAL A 113 25.51 40.93 -18.06
C VAL A 113 25.48 39.45 -18.47
N SER A 114 24.28 38.88 -18.68
CA SER A 114 24.13 37.48 -19.09
C SER A 114 24.65 37.23 -20.51
N LYS A 115 24.51 38.21 -21.43
CA LYS A 115 25.10 38.17 -22.78
C LYS A 115 26.63 38.18 -22.75
N LEU A 116 27.22 39.06 -21.94
CA LEU A 116 28.67 39.11 -21.77
C LEU A 116 29.19 37.83 -21.13
N ALA A 117 28.52 37.32 -20.09
CA ALA A 117 28.85 36.04 -19.48
C ALA A 117 28.81 34.89 -20.51
N GLN A 118 27.77 34.85 -21.36
CA GLN A 118 27.68 33.88 -22.45
C GLN A 118 28.87 33.98 -23.42
N LEU A 119 29.24 35.19 -23.85
CA LEU A 119 30.37 35.40 -24.75
C LEU A 119 31.70 34.92 -24.14
N PHE A 120 31.96 35.27 -22.87
CA PHE A 120 33.21 34.94 -22.19
C PHE A 120 33.33 33.48 -21.78
N LEU A 121 32.21 32.79 -21.59
CA LEU A 121 32.21 31.35 -21.31
C LEU A 121 32.25 30.55 -22.61
N PHE A 122 31.57 30.99 -23.66
CA PHE A 122 31.48 30.26 -24.91
C PHE A 122 32.76 30.33 -25.74
N THR A 123 33.32 31.53 -25.93
CA THR A 123 34.43 31.74 -26.89
C THR A 123 35.68 30.94 -26.54
N PRO A 124 36.19 30.97 -25.29
CA PRO A 124 37.38 30.19 -24.93
C PRO A 124 37.13 28.69 -24.99
N THR A 125 35.94 28.23 -24.57
CA THR A 125 35.58 26.82 -24.63
C THR A 125 35.51 26.32 -26.07
N ARG A 126 34.93 27.10 -26.99
CA ARG A 126 34.87 26.74 -28.40
C ARG A 126 36.27 26.69 -29.03
N GLU A 127 37.14 27.63 -28.69
CA GLU A 127 38.52 27.68 -29.21
C GLU A 127 39.41 26.56 -28.65
N ALA A 128 39.18 26.14 -27.40
CA ALA A 128 39.93 25.05 -26.76
C ALA A 128 39.36 23.65 -27.06
N PHE A 129 38.20 23.56 -27.72
CA PHE A 129 37.53 22.28 -27.97
C PHE A 129 38.29 21.41 -28.97
N ALA A 130 38.68 20.20 -28.54
CA ALA A 130 39.33 19.20 -29.38
C ALA A 130 38.33 18.09 -29.74
N ALA A 131 37.83 18.10 -30.98
CA ALA A 131 36.81 17.14 -31.45
C ALA A 131 37.31 15.68 -31.50
N ASP A 132 38.61 15.47 -31.71
CA ASP A 132 39.23 14.13 -31.83
C ASP A 132 39.71 13.55 -30.49
N ALA A 133 39.45 14.25 -29.37
CA ALA A 133 39.84 13.77 -28.06
C ALA A 133 39.08 12.48 -27.66
N PRO A 134 39.67 11.61 -26.83
CA PRO A 134 38.94 10.46 -26.28
C PRO A 134 37.69 10.89 -25.49
N SER A 135 36.61 10.12 -25.57
CA SER A 135 35.33 10.49 -24.95
C SER A 135 35.41 10.72 -23.44
N SER A 136 36.29 10.03 -22.72
CA SER A 136 36.51 10.26 -21.28
C SER A 136 37.15 11.64 -20.98
N VAL A 137 38.02 12.12 -21.85
CA VAL A 137 38.62 13.45 -21.75
C VAL A 137 37.58 14.51 -22.06
N MET A 138 36.76 14.30 -23.10
CA MET A 138 35.67 15.21 -23.46
C MET A 138 34.60 15.33 -22.36
N GLN A 139 34.27 14.22 -21.68
CA GLN A 139 33.36 14.24 -20.53
C GLN A 139 33.90 15.10 -19.38
N ARG A 140 35.16 14.90 -19.01
CA ARG A 140 35.80 15.66 -17.92
C ARG A 140 35.87 17.15 -18.26
N ASP A 141 36.32 17.47 -19.47
CA ASP A 141 36.37 18.85 -19.95
C ASP A 141 34.98 19.50 -19.93
N PHE A 142 33.96 18.79 -20.43
CA PHE A 142 32.60 19.32 -20.41
C PHE A 142 32.04 19.51 -19.00
N ALA A 143 32.34 18.60 -18.07
CA ALA A 143 31.97 18.76 -16.66
C ALA A 143 32.63 20.00 -16.03
N GLU A 144 33.92 20.26 -16.32
CA GLU A 144 34.61 21.47 -15.86
C GLU A 144 34.01 22.74 -16.46
N VAL A 145 33.73 22.76 -17.76
CA VAL A 145 33.02 23.85 -18.44
C VAL A 145 31.66 24.09 -17.80
N PHE A 146 30.88 23.03 -17.58
CA PHE A 146 29.58 23.11 -16.93
C PHE A 146 29.69 23.72 -15.54
N GLN A 147 30.67 23.31 -14.72
CA GLN A 147 30.90 23.89 -13.40
C GLN A 147 31.26 25.39 -13.46
N ARG A 148 32.05 25.82 -14.45
CA ARG A 148 32.34 27.25 -14.66
C ARG A 148 31.07 28.04 -15.01
N VAL A 149 30.24 27.50 -15.89
CA VAL A 149 28.95 28.12 -16.25
C VAL A 149 28.02 28.18 -15.03
N VAL A 150 27.89 27.08 -14.30
CA VAL A 150 27.10 27.00 -13.07
C VAL A 150 27.62 27.98 -12.02
N ALA A 151 28.93 28.12 -11.84
CA ALA A 151 29.50 29.08 -10.89
C ALA A 151 29.09 30.52 -11.22
N VAL A 152 29.01 30.86 -12.51
CA VAL A 152 28.55 32.17 -12.96
C VAL A 152 27.04 32.33 -12.80
N PHE A 153 26.21 31.38 -13.23
CA PHE A 153 24.76 31.57 -13.23
C PHE A 153 24.08 31.25 -11.90
N SER A 154 24.66 30.39 -11.06
CA SER A 154 24.07 29.92 -9.79
C SER A 154 23.52 31.03 -8.89
N PRO A 155 24.20 32.18 -8.69
CA PRO A 155 23.65 33.23 -7.85
C PRO A 155 22.31 33.82 -8.29
N LEU A 156 21.91 33.63 -9.56
CA LEU A 156 20.65 34.15 -10.13
C LEU A 156 19.57 33.08 -10.27
N ILE A 157 19.94 31.80 -10.22
CA ILE A 157 19.02 30.68 -10.50
C ILE A 157 18.93 29.68 -9.36
N VAL A 158 19.93 29.58 -8.49
CA VAL A 158 19.96 28.64 -7.36
C VAL A 158 19.31 29.31 -6.15
N PRO A 159 18.33 28.66 -5.50
CA PRO A 159 17.74 29.13 -4.26
C PRO A 159 18.79 29.39 -3.17
N MET A 160 18.58 30.46 -2.40
CA MET A 160 19.52 30.83 -1.33
C MET A 160 19.38 29.91 -0.11
N SER A 161 18.17 29.39 0.10
CA SER A 161 17.84 28.41 1.14
C SER A 161 16.61 27.61 0.70
N PRO A 162 16.22 26.55 1.43
CA PRO A 162 14.98 25.81 1.16
C PRO A 162 13.68 26.65 1.19
N SER A 163 13.73 27.87 1.72
CA SER A 163 12.58 28.77 1.83
C SER A 163 12.69 30.05 1.02
N VAL A 164 13.84 30.34 0.42
CA VAL A 164 14.11 31.63 -0.23
C VAL A 164 14.44 31.42 -1.71
N PRO A 165 13.50 31.71 -2.63
CA PRO A 165 13.77 31.66 -4.07
C PRO A 165 14.78 32.74 -4.47
N PRO A 166 15.51 32.54 -5.58
CA PRO A 166 16.53 33.50 -6.04
C PRO A 166 15.94 34.80 -6.61
N PHE A 167 14.65 34.78 -6.98
CA PHE A 167 13.91 35.92 -7.51
C PHE A 167 12.45 35.86 -7.08
N SER A 168 11.80 37.03 -7.05
CA SER A 168 10.38 37.18 -6.72
C SER A 168 9.51 37.24 -7.98
N PRO A 169 8.17 37.04 -7.88
CA PRO A 169 7.26 37.12 -9.03
C PRO A 169 7.27 38.46 -9.79
N SER A 170 7.77 39.54 -9.19
CA SER A 170 7.90 40.83 -9.87
C SER A 170 9.14 40.92 -10.75
N ASN A 171 10.03 39.92 -10.70
CA ASN A 171 11.28 39.86 -11.46
C ASN A 171 11.26 38.80 -12.56
N ASP A 172 10.08 38.28 -12.92
CA ASP A 172 9.92 37.18 -13.87
C ASP A 172 10.55 37.50 -15.22
N THR A 173 10.35 38.73 -15.70
CA THR A 173 10.86 39.18 -17.00
C THR A 173 12.39 39.12 -17.04
N GLU A 174 13.07 39.57 -15.99
CA GLU A 174 14.52 39.50 -15.88
C GLU A 174 15.01 38.06 -15.66
N ALA A 175 14.32 37.28 -14.85
CA ALA A 175 14.65 35.87 -14.59
C ALA A 175 14.51 35.03 -15.88
N GLU A 176 13.50 35.31 -16.71
CA GLU A 176 13.33 34.74 -18.04
C GLU A 176 14.55 34.99 -18.92
N MET A 177 15.06 36.24 -18.96
CA MET A 177 16.26 36.57 -19.75
C MET A 177 17.49 35.80 -19.27
N VAL A 178 17.68 35.70 -17.95
CA VAL A 178 18.80 34.96 -17.36
C VAL A 178 18.72 33.47 -17.71
N LEU A 179 17.54 32.86 -17.52
CA LEU A 179 17.32 31.44 -17.82
C LEU A 179 17.40 31.15 -19.32
N ASP A 180 16.96 32.09 -20.17
CA ASP A 180 17.09 31.97 -21.62
C ASP A 180 18.55 31.85 -22.03
N ARG A 181 19.39 32.78 -21.54
CA ARG A 181 20.82 32.82 -21.84
C ARG A 181 21.56 31.63 -21.25
N PHE A 182 21.21 31.23 -20.03
CA PHE A 182 21.80 30.05 -19.39
C PHE A 182 21.57 28.79 -20.22
N VAL A 183 20.32 28.52 -20.60
CA VAL A 183 19.99 27.35 -21.41
C VAL A 183 20.59 27.45 -22.81
N GLN A 184 20.52 28.61 -23.47
CA GLN A 184 21.13 28.81 -24.79
C GLN A 184 22.63 28.52 -24.77
N LEU A 185 23.37 29.06 -23.78
CA LEU A 185 24.80 28.80 -23.61
C LEU A 185 25.07 27.31 -23.45
N LEU A 186 24.36 26.65 -22.53
CA LEU A 186 24.52 25.22 -22.28
C LEU A 186 24.29 24.38 -23.55
N THR A 187 23.26 24.71 -24.33
CA THR A 187 22.95 24.00 -25.58
C THR A 187 23.90 24.32 -26.73
N ALA A 188 24.59 25.45 -26.69
CA ALA A 188 25.47 25.90 -27.78
C ALA A 188 26.85 25.23 -27.78
N PHE A 189 27.28 24.64 -26.66
CA PHE A 189 28.62 24.05 -26.57
C PHE A 189 28.82 22.90 -27.57
N PRO A 190 30.00 22.84 -28.23
CA PRO A 190 30.28 21.84 -29.27
C PRO A 190 30.27 20.40 -28.73
N HIS A 191 30.54 20.21 -27.43
CA HIS A 191 30.46 18.91 -26.74
C HIS A 191 29.12 18.20 -26.96
N ASN A 192 28.02 18.96 -27.06
CA ASN A 192 26.67 18.40 -27.23
C ASN A 192 26.49 17.63 -28.55
N ALA A 193 27.29 17.94 -29.57
CA ALA A 193 27.22 17.25 -30.86
C ALA A 193 28.03 15.95 -30.90
N VAL A 194 29.00 15.78 -29.98
CA VAL A 194 29.96 14.67 -30.01
C VAL A 194 29.67 13.63 -28.91
N LEU A 195 29.29 14.07 -27.72
CA LEU A 195 28.98 13.19 -26.59
C LEU A 195 27.73 12.35 -26.88
N GLN A 196 27.94 11.04 -26.98
CA GLN A 196 26.87 10.09 -27.30
C GLN A 196 25.87 9.90 -26.14
N PRO A 197 24.64 9.46 -26.42
CA PRO A 197 23.72 9.00 -25.38
C PRO A 197 24.31 7.85 -24.53
N GLY A 198 24.05 7.85 -23.23
CA GLY A 198 24.64 6.89 -22.26
C GLY A 198 25.95 7.36 -21.61
N MET A 199 26.58 8.39 -22.16
CA MET A 199 27.73 9.07 -21.57
C MET A 199 27.28 10.19 -20.62
N GLN A 200 28.16 10.64 -19.71
CA GLN A 200 27.93 11.92 -19.03
C GLN A 200 27.88 13.05 -20.07
N ASN A 201 26.69 13.59 -20.27
CA ASN A 201 26.36 14.62 -21.26
C ASN A 201 25.54 15.74 -20.63
N LEU A 202 25.12 16.73 -21.42
CA LEU A 202 24.43 17.91 -20.91
C LEU A 202 23.18 17.58 -20.08
N PRO A 203 22.22 16.75 -20.57
CA PRO A 203 21.08 16.37 -19.76
C PRO A 203 21.45 15.72 -18.41
N SER A 204 22.49 14.88 -18.36
CA SER A 204 22.93 14.25 -17.11
C SER A 204 23.47 15.26 -16.09
N LEU A 205 24.26 16.24 -16.55
CA LEU A 205 24.81 17.31 -15.71
C LEU A 205 23.71 18.28 -15.24
N VAL A 206 22.79 18.63 -16.14
CA VAL A 206 21.64 19.49 -15.82
C VAL A 206 20.71 18.80 -14.82
N TRP A 207 20.44 17.50 -14.98
CA TRP A 207 19.62 16.73 -14.05
C TRP A 207 20.26 16.68 -12.67
N GLN A 208 21.56 16.37 -12.60
CA GLN A 208 22.31 16.39 -11.33
C GLN A 208 22.24 17.76 -10.66
N PHE A 209 22.48 18.84 -11.41
CA PHE A 209 22.39 20.20 -10.90
C PHE A 209 20.96 20.56 -10.44
N TYR A 210 19.94 20.14 -11.19
CA TYR A 210 18.55 20.37 -10.81
C TYR A 210 18.22 19.70 -9.48
N PHE A 211 18.55 18.42 -9.34
CA PHE A 211 18.28 17.67 -8.13
C PHE A 211 19.05 18.22 -6.93
N GLU A 212 20.36 18.43 -7.06
CA GLU A 212 21.22 18.82 -5.94
C GLU A 212 21.05 20.29 -5.51
N LYS A 213 20.74 21.20 -6.45
CA LYS A 213 20.75 22.65 -6.20
C LYS A 213 19.42 23.33 -6.43
N LEU A 214 18.68 23.00 -7.49
CA LEU A 214 17.48 23.75 -7.87
C LEU A 214 16.20 23.29 -7.17
N SER A 215 16.10 21.99 -6.87
CA SER A 215 14.91 21.35 -6.29
C SER A 215 14.76 21.53 -4.77
N ILE A 216 15.68 22.24 -4.12
CA ILE A 216 15.75 22.35 -2.66
C ILE A 216 14.62 23.19 -2.03
N LEU A 217 13.89 23.98 -2.83
CA LEU A 217 12.81 24.84 -2.35
C LEU A 217 11.56 24.05 -1.94
N SER A 218 11.05 24.29 -0.74
CA SER A 218 9.87 23.61 -0.19
C SER A 218 8.58 24.44 -0.18
N HIS A 219 8.64 25.77 0.02
CA HIS A 219 7.45 26.62 0.20
C HIS A 219 7.38 27.77 -0.83
N GLY A 220 6.17 28.17 -1.23
CA GLY A 220 5.92 29.36 -2.07
C GLY A 220 6.58 29.34 -3.44
N SER A 221 6.91 28.16 -3.97
CA SER A 221 7.88 27.96 -5.06
C SER A 221 7.26 27.69 -6.43
N THR A 222 5.93 27.73 -6.55
CA THR A 222 5.21 27.40 -7.80
C THR A 222 5.65 28.26 -8.98
N HIS A 223 5.78 29.57 -8.78
CA HIS A 223 6.26 30.48 -9.82
C HIS A 223 7.67 30.10 -10.30
N TYR A 224 8.60 29.92 -9.36
CA TYR A 224 9.99 29.53 -9.66
C TYR A 224 10.07 28.22 -10.45
N PHE A 225 9.39 27.16 -9.99
CA PHE A 225 9.43 25.86 -10.67
C PHE A 225 8.75 25.88 -12.04
N SER A 226 7.68 26.67 -12.21
CA SER A 226 7.04 26.88 -13.51
C SER A 226 8.02 27.53 -14.51
N LEU A 227 8.82 28.49 -14.04
CA LEU A 227 9.83 29.14 -14.88
C LEU A 227 10.98 28.19 -15.23
N ILE A 228 11.49 27.44 -14.26
CA ILE A 228 12.52 26.43 -14.50
C ILE A 228 12.03 25.39 -15.51
N GLU A 229 10.80 24.85 -15.34
CA GLU A 229 10.19 23.89 -16.25
C GLU A 229 10.16 24.43 -17.69
N ARG A 230 9.66 25.66 -17.89
CA ARG A 230 9.51 26.30 -19.21
C ARG A 230 10.83 26.41 -19.97
N TYR A 231 11.93 26.65 -19.26
CA TYR A 231 13.23 26.89 -19.87
C TYR A 231 14.07 25.61 -20.00
N PHE A 232 14.07 24.75 -18.97
CA PHE A 232 14.88 23.53 -18.94
C PHE A 232 14.30 22.41 -19.81
N VAL A 233 13.02 22.45 -20.16
CA VAL A 233 12.44 21.50 -21.14
C VAL A 233 13.10 21.57 -22.52
N ARG A 234 13.80 22.67 -22.83
CA ARG A 234 14.52 22.90 -24.10
C ARG A 234 15.89 22.20 -24.17
N ILE A 235 16.37 21.66 -23.05
CA ILE A 235 17.54 20.78 -23.03
C ILE A 235 17.23 19.52 -23.84
N PRO A 236 18.20 18.94 -24.58
CA PRO A 236 17.97 17.76 -25.43
C PRO A 236 17.79 16.46 -24.62
N TRP A 237 16.67 16.34 -23.90
CA TRP A 237 16.33 15.17 -23.09
C TRP A 237 16.30 13.82 -23.83
N PRO A 238 16.08 13.72 -25.16
CA PRO A 238 16.20 12.43 -25.86
C PRO A 238 17.59 11.77 -25.76
N SER A 239 18.67 12.54 -25.52
CA SER A 239 20.00 11.98 -25.28
C SER A 239 20.28 11.65 -23.81
N PHE A 240 19.30 11.85 -22.92
CA PHE A 240 19.44 11.56 -21.50
C PHE A 240 19.16 10.10 -21.22
N TYR A 241 20.22 9.31 -21.05
CA TYR A 241 20.12 7.91 -20.65
C TYR A 241 20.52 7.87 -19.18
N PRO A 242 19.54 7.90 -18.25
CA PRO A 242 19.84 8.01 -16.84
C PRO A 242 20.60 6.78 -16.36
N SER A 243 21.61 6.98 -15.51
CA SER A 243 22.14 5.91 -14.69
C SER A 243 21.14 5.54 -13.59
N GLU A 244 21.37 4.43 -12.89
CA GLU A 244 20.59 4.03 -11.71
C GLU A 244 20.53 5.19 -10.70
N ARG A 245 21.66 5.81 -10.35
CA ARG A 245 21.69 7.02 -9.51
C ARG A 245 20.85 8.18 -10.05
N GLY A 246 20.78 8.32 -11.37
CA GLY A 246 19.95 9.34 -12.02
C GLY A 246 18.46 9.07 -11.84
N LEU A 247 18.05 7.80 -11.94
CA LEU A 247 16.68 7.35 -11.69
C LEU A 247 16.33 7.44 -10.21
N SER A 248 17.18 6.94 -9.31
CA SER A 248 16.93 7.06 -7.86
C SER A 248 16.81 8.54 -7.46
N ALA A 249 17.62 9.43 -8.04
CA ALA A 249 17.48 10.88 -7.83
C ALA A 249 16.15 11.45 -8.35
N MET A 250 15.57 10.90 -9.42
CA MET A 250 14.22 11.28 -9.89
C MET A 250 13.16 10.82 -8.91
N ASP A 251 13.24 9.58 -8.43
CA ASP A 251 12.29 9.08 -7.42
C ASP A 251 12.40 9.89 -6.13
N ASP A 252 13.61 10.13 -5.63
CA ASP A 252 13.89 10.94 -4.45
C ASP A 252 13.38 12.38 -4.61
N CYS A 253 13.54 12.95 -5.80
CA CYS A 253 13.01 14.29 -6.11
C CYS A 253 11.49 14.33 -5.92
N LEU A 254 10.79 13.34 -6.48
CA LEU A 254 9.34 13.24 -6.38
C LEU A 254 8.85 12.86 -4.97
N ALA A 255 9.66 12.13 -4.21
CA ALA A 255 9.32 11.66 -2.87
C ALA A 255 9.53 12.73 -1.79
N THR A 256 10.60 13.51 -1.89
CA THR A 256 11.10 14.35 -0.78
C THR A 256 11.09 15.86 -1.06
N ARG A 257 11.04 16.28 -2.33
CA ARG A 257 11.11 17.70 -2.72
C ARG A 257 9.71 18.29 -2.90
N SER A 258 9.65 19.58 -3.24
CA SER A 258 8.38 20.26 -3.50
C SER A 258 7.57 19.54 -4.60
N PRO A 259 6.25 19.34 -4.42
CA PRO A 259 5.37 18.77 -5.44
C PRO A 259 5.41 19.52 -6.78
N CYS A 260 5.83 20.79 -6.77
CA CYS A 260 6.01 21.60 -7.98
C CYS A 260 7.16 21.10 -8.88
N CYS A 261 8.00 20.17 -8.42
CA CYS A 261 9.01 19.53 -9.27
C CYS A 261 8.42 18.48 -10.22
N ALA A 262 7.28 17.88 -9.86
CA ALA A 262 6.72 16.75 -10.59
C ALA A 262 6.38 17.04 -12.06
N PRO A 263 5.82 18.21 -12.44
CA PRO A 263 5.61 18.55 -13.84
C PRO A 263 6.89 18.54 -14.68
N PHE A 264 7.99 19.03 -14.15
CA PHE A 264 9.27 19.03 -14.86
C PHE A 264 9.86 17.62 -14.99
N VAL A 265 9.81 16.82 -13.93
CA VAL A 265 10.23 15.41 -14.00
C VAL A 265 9.38 14.65 -15.02
N ALA A 266 8.07 14.89 -15.08
CA ALA A 266 7.18 14.30 -16.08
C ALA A 266 7.62 14.65 -17.51
N GLN A 267 8.01 15.92 -17.75
CA GLN A 267 8.51 16.40 -19.04
C GLN A 267 9.83 15.70 -19.42
N ILE A 268 10.73 15.46 -18.48
CA ILE A 268 11.98 14.71 -18.76
C ILE A 268 11.63 13.26 -19.12
N VAL A 269 10.89 12.57 -18.25
CA VAL A 269 10.61 11.14 -18.37
C VAL A 269 9.98 10.79 -19.71
N VAL A 270 9.00 11.54 -20.21
CA VAL A 270 8.35 11.22 -21.50
C VAL A 270 9.23 11.50 -22.73
N ARG A 271 10.33 12.26 -22.58
CA ARG A 271 11.25 12.60 -23.67
C ARG A 271 12.46 11.67 -23.75
N ILE A 272 12.72 10.86 -22.72
CA ILE A 272 13.76 9.84 -22.73
C ILE A 272 13.37 8.74 -23.74
N LEU A 273 14.34 8.30 -24.53
CA LEU A 273 14.17 7.20 -25.49
C LEU A 273 14.18 5.83 -24.79
N TRP A 274 13.17 5.56 -23.95
CA TRP A 274 13.12 4.36 -23.11
C TRP A 274 13.27 3.04 -23.85
N LYS A 275 12.77 2.95 -25.09
CA LYS A 275 12.93 1.76 -25.93
C LYS A 275 14.41 1.43 -26.17
N ASP A 276 15.21 2.45 -26.44
CA ASP A 276 16.65 2.30 -26.69
C ASP A 276 17.40 2.01 -25.39
N VAL A 277 17.13 2.81 -24.34
CA VAL A 277 17.73 2.65 -23.01
C VAL A 277 17.55 1.22 -22.49
N LEU A 278 16.31 0.72 -22.48
CA LEU A 278 15.98 -0.60 -21.95
C LEU A 278 16.47 -1.75 -22.84
N ALA A 279 16.71 -1.53 -24.13
CA ALA A 279 17.16 -2.58 -25.05
C ALA A 279 18.70 -2.67 -25.13
N ASN A 280 19.39 -1.53 -25.14
CA ASN A 280 20.79 -1.46 -25.56
C ASN A 280 21.75 -0.97 -24.48
N HIS A 281 21.28 -0.27 -23.44
CA HIS A 281 22.18 0.38 -22.46
C HIS A 281 22.19 -0.24 -21.08
N VAL A 282 21.11 -0.92 -20.68
CA VAL A 282 20.92 -1.38 -19.31
C VAL A 282 21.34 -2.85 -19.12
N GLY A 283 21.28 -3.67 -20.17
CA GLY A 283 21.70 -5.08 -20.13
C GLY A 283 20.96 -5.90 -19.08
N GLU A 284 21.70 -6.56 -18.18
CA GLU A 284 21.13 -7.39 -17.10
C GLU A 284 20.39 -6.59 -16.01
N LEU A 285 20.58 -5.26 -15.96
CA LEU A 285 19.96 -4.40 -14.95
C LEU A 285 18.52 -3.98 -15.29
N VAL A 286 17.96 -4.47 -16.39
CA VAL A 286 16.62 -4.09 -16.87
C VAL A 286 15.53 -4.26 -15.80
N PRO A 287 15.47 -5.36 -15.01
CA PRO A 287 14.46 -5.50 -13.96
C PRO A 287 14.57 -4.41 -12.89
N GLN A 288 15.79 -3.91 -12.64
CA GLN A 288 16.06 -2.85 -11.66
C GLN A 288 15.54 -1.51 -12.17
N TYR A 289 15.90 -1.18 -13.42
CA TYR A 289 15.47 0.03 -14.09
C TYR A 289 13.96 0.10 -14.25
N LEU A 290 13.31 -1.01 -14.60
CA LEU A 290 11.86 -1.08 -14.71
C LEU A 290 11.19 -0.77 -13.37
N SER A 291 11.73 -1.27 -12.27
CA SER A 291 11.20 -0.98 -10.93
C SER A 291 11.31 0.50 -10.58
N GLU A 292 12.48 1.11 -10.73
CA GLU A 292 12.66 2.54 -10.41
C GLU A 292 11.83 3.45 -11.33
N LEU A 293 11.85 3.17 -12.64
CA LEU A 293 11.02 3.87 -13.62
C LEU A 293 9.54 3.81 -13.24
N PHE A 294 9.08 2.64 -12.78
CA PHE A 294 7.71 2.48 -12.37
C PHE A 294 7.34 3.31 -11.15
N SER A 295 8.21 3.35 -10.14
CA SER A 295 8.03 4.22 -8.97
C SER A 295 7.87 5.69 -9.38
N ILE A 296 8.73 6.16 -10.29
CA ILE A 296 8.67 7.52 -10.86
C ILE A 296 7.32 7.75 -11.57
N LEU A 297 6.90 6.81 -12.43
CA LEU A 297 5.65 6.92 -13.19
C LEU A 297 4.42 6.95 -12.28
N VAL A 298 4.41 6.15 -11.21
CA VAL A 298 3.35 6.16 -10.19
C VAL A 298 3.26 7.52 -9.51
N ARG A 299 4.38 8.08 -9.06
CA ARG A 299 4.42 9.39 -8.38
C ARG A 299 4.06 10.55 -9.30
N VAL A 300 4.47 10.49 -10.56
CA VAL A 300 4.10 11.50 -11.55
C VAL A 300 2.61 11.38 -11.91
N GLY A 301 2.15 10.17 -12.19
CA GLY A 301 0.78 9.89 -12.63
C GLY A 301 -0.29 10.02 -11.56
N SER A 302 0.08 10.03 -10.27
CA SER A 302 -0.85 10.12 -9.15
C SER A 302 -1.65 11.43 -9.10
N ASN A 303 -1.15 12.50 -9.72
CA ASN A 303 -1.85 13.78 -9.80
C ASN A 303 -1.95 14.23 -11.27
N ALA A 304 -3.19 14.48 -11.71
CA ALA A 304 -3.47 14.92 -13.08
C ALA A 304 -2.76 16.24 -13.44
N SER A 305 -2.52 17.13 -12.47
CA SER A 305 -1.83 18.39 -12.73
C SER A 305 -0.37 18.20 -13.15
N ASN A 306 0.30 17.13 -12.69
CA ASN A 306 1.68 16.82 -13.01
C ASN A 306 1.88 16.49 -14.49
N ILE A 307 0.86 15.86 -15.10
CA ILE A 307 0.94 15.36 -16.49
C ILE A 307 0.14 16.21 -17.48
N LEU A 308 -0.43 17.34 -17.07
CA LEU A 308 -1.33 18.14 -17.90
C LEU A 308 -0.75 18.46 -19.30
N LYS A 309 0.54 18.83 -19.36
CA LYS A 309 1.24 19.19 -20.60
C LYS A 309 1.74 17.98 -21.41
N VAL A 310 1.80 16.80 -20.80
CA VAL A 310 2.41 15.59 -21.38
C VAL A 310 1.49 14.37 -21.34
N ARG A 311 0.18 14.56 -21.14
CA ARG A 311 -0.78 13.48 -20.90
C ARG A 311 -0.76 12.41 -22.01
N ALA A 312 -0.72 12.82 -23.27
CA ALA A 312 -0.68 11.91 -24.41
C ALA A 312 0.61 11.08 -24.42
N SER A 313 1.77 11.74 -24.35
CA SER A 313 3.09 11.08 -24.33
C SER A 313 3.27 10.16 -23.12
N MET A 314 2.73 10.56 -21.96
CA MET A 314 2.74 9.72 -20.76
C MET A 314 1.89 8.46 -20.96
N LEU A 315 0.68 8.60 -21.52
CA LEU A 315 -0.19 7.46 -21.80
C LEU A 315 0.46 6.50 -22.81
N ASP A 316 1.12 7.01 -23.84
CA ASP A 316 1.82 6.20 -24.83
C ASP A 316 3.00 5.46 -24.20
N LEU A 317 3.79 6.13 -23.35
CA LEU A 317 4.88 5.51 -22.61
C LEU A 317 4.39 4.36 -21.71
N VAL A 318 3.38 4.60 -20.88
CA VAL A 318 2.85 3.58 -19.98
C VAL A 318 2.23 2.42 -20.76
N LYS A 319 1.52 2.69 -21.87
CA LYS A 319 1.01 1.62 -22.75
C LYS A 319 2.14 0.77 -23.32
N HIS A 320 3.21 1.39 -23.80
CA HIS A 320 4.37 0.68 -24.31
C HIS A 320 5.03 -0.19 -23.22
N LEU A 321 5.24 0.37 -22.03
CA LEU A 321 5.81 -0.38 -20.90
C LEU A 321 4.89 -1.53 -20.47
N SER A 322 3.57 -1.35 -20.48
CA SER A 322 2.60 -2.39 -20.09
C SER A 322 2.53 -3.59 -21.03
N GLN A 323 3.13 -3.48 -22.22
CA GLN A 323 3.18 -4.57 -23.21
C GLN A 323 4.46 -5.42 -23.07
N ARG A 324 5.39 -5.05 -22.20
CA ARG A 324 6.62 -5.81 -22.02
C ARG A 324 6.38 -7.08 -21.20
N GLU A 325 7.09 -8.15 -21.53
CA GLU A 325 6.99 -9.44 -20.84
C GLU A 325 8.00 -9.58 -19.69
N ASP A 326 9.04 -8.75 -19.68
CA ASP A 326 10.13 -8.79 -18.69
C ASP A 326 9.74 -8.20 -17.32
N TRP A 327 8.52 -7.70 -17.13
CA TRP A 327 7.99 -7.39 -15.80
C TRP A 327 8.01 -8.59 -14.86
N ALA A 328 7.87 -9.80 -15.42
CA ALA A 328 7.96 -11.03 -14.63
C ALA A 328 9.34 -11.24 -14.00
N SER A 329 10.39 -10.62 -14.54
CA SER A 329 11.76 -10.71 -14.00
C SER A 329 12.02 -9.78 -12.82
N VAL A 330 11.12 -8.83 -12.51
CA VAL A 330 11.24 -7.98 -11.31
C VAL A 330 11.14 -8.85 -10.06
N SER A 331 12.05 -8.66 -9.10
CA SER A 331 12.08 -9.48 -7.90
C SER A 331 10.90 -9.18 -6.95
N PRO A 332 10.47 -10.14 -6.12
CA PRO A 332 9.41 -9.91 -5.13
C PRO A 332 9.70 -8.76 -4.16
N GLU A 333 10.96 -8.57 -3.76
CA GLU A 333 11.38 -7.51 -2.82
C GLU A 333 11.11 -6.13 -3.40
N ARG A 334 11.41 -5.95 -4.69
CA ARG A 334 11.14 -4.70 -5.40
C ARG A 334 9.67 -4.48 -5.69
N ALA A 335 8.94 -5.55 -6.00
CA ALA A 335 7.48 -5.47 -6.12
C ALA A 335 6.86 -4.99 -4.80
N GLU A 336 7.36 -5.45 -3.64
CA GLU A 336 6.92 -4.98 -2.32
C GLU A 336 7.28 -3.50 -2.06
N GLU A 337 8.45 -3.04 -2.48
CA GLU A 337 8.82 -1.61 -2.40
C GLU A 337 7.89 -0.73 -3.27
N LEU A 338 7.64 -1.15 -4.51
CA LEU A 338 6.69 -0.49 -5.41
C LEU A 338 5.27 -0.47 -4.84
N ALA A 339 4.83 -1.60 -4.29
CA ALA A 339 3.53 -1.74 -3.65
C ALA A 339 3.33 -0.70 -2.54
N LYS A 340 4.37 -0.43 -1.73
CA LYS A 340 4.35 0.63 -0.70
C LYS A 340 4.25 2.04 -1.31
N VAL A 341 5.00 2.32 -2.38
CA VAL A 341 4.91 3.61 -3.08
C VAL A 341 3.51 3.85 -3.61
N VAL A 342 2.91 2.85 -4.25
CA VAL A 342 1.56 2.94 -4.81
C VAL A 342 0.52 3.18 -3.72
N ALA A 343 0.59 2.46 -2.59
CA ALA A 343 -0.34 2.59 -1.48
C ALA A 343 -0.45 4.03 -0.94
N VAL A 344 0.66 4.78 -1.02
CA VAL A 344 0.77 6.17 -0.55
C VAL A 344 0.48 7.18 -1.66
N ALA A 345 1.07 6.98 -2.83
CA ALA A 345 1.07 7.98 -3.91
C ALA A 345 -0.29 8.06 -4.61
N ILE A 346 -0.93 6.92 -4.89
CA ILE A 346 -2.12 6.89 -5.73
C ILE A 346 -3.37 7.36 -4.96
N PRO A 347 -4.30 8.12 -5.58
CA PRO A 347 -5.60 8.46 -4.98
C PRO A 347 -6.43 7.22 -4.62
N PHE A 348 -7.15 7.24 -3.49
CA PHE A 348 -7.89 6.07 -2.99
C PHE A 348 -9.03 5.62 -3.93
N ASP A 349 -9.60 6.57 -4.67
CA ASP A 349 -10.67 6.35 -5.65
C ASP A 349 -10.16 5.76 -6.97
N SER A 350 -8.86 5.56 -7.12
CA SER A 350 -8.28 4.96 -8.32
C SER A 350 -8.73 3.51 -8.56
N LEU A 351 -9.21 2.80 -7.53
CA LEU A 351 -9.80 1.48 -7.69
C LEU A 351 -11.15 1.54 -8.43
N THR A 352 -11.98 2.54 -8.10
CA THR A 352 -13.35 2.67 -8.60
C THR A 352 -13.44 3.58 -9.83
N ALA A 353 -12.57 4.59 -9.91
CA ALA A 353 -12.53 5.60 -10.97
C ALA A 353 -11.07 5.96 -11.35
N PRO A 354 -10.29 5.02 -11.91
CA PRO A 354 -8.91 5.31 -12.31
C PRO A 354 -8.85 6.35 -13.45
N THR A 355 -7.88 7.27 -13.38
CA THR A 355 -7.49 8.09 -14.54
C THR A 355 -6.84 7.21 -15.62
N ASP A 356 -6.80 7.65 -16.88
CA ASP A 356 -6.25 6.82 -17.98
C ASP A 356 -4.82 6.33 -17.71
N VAL A 357 -3.96 7.16 -17.12
CA VAL A 357 -2.56 6.80 -16.83
C VAL A 357 -2.47 5.86 -15.64
N VAL A 358 -3.11 6.21 -14.52
CA VAL A 358 -3.14 5.40 -13.30
C VAL A 358 -3.81 4.05 -13.57
N GLY A 359 -4.86 4.02 -14.37
CA GLY A 359 -5.57 2.80 -14.74
C GLY A 359 -4.70 1.81 -15.52
N VAL A 360 -3.83 2.29 -16.42
CA VAL A 360 -2.91 1.40 -17.14
C VAL A 360 -1.78 0.92 -16.22
N ILE A 361 -1.17 1.82 -15.44
CA ILE A 361 -0.16 1.51 -14.41
C ILE A 361 -0.71 0.42 -13.46
N TRP A 362 -1.90 0.66 -12.92
CA TRP A 362 -2.53 -0.20 -11.93
C TRP A 362 -2.99 -1.54 -12.51
N ARG A 363 -3.80 -1.53 -13.58
CA ARG A 363 -4.44 -2.75 -14.11
C ARG A 363 -3.52 -3.63 -14.95
N LYS A 364 -2.42 -3.10 -15.48
CA LYS A 364 -1.52 -3.87 -16.36
C LYS A 364 -0.14 -4.12 -15.80
N ILE A 365 0.34 -3.30 -14.87
CA ILE A 365 1.69 -3.44 -14.30
C ILE A 365 1.62 -3.85 -12.81
N CYS A 366 0.74 -3.25 -12.00
CA CYS A 366 0.56 -3.57 -10.57
C CYS A 366 -0.49 -4.63 -10.25
N CYS A 367 -1.17 -5.21 -11.22
CA CYS A 367 -2.38 -5.95 -10.90
C CYS A 367 -2.06 -7.32 -10.31
N PHE A 368 -2.71 -7.70 -9.22
CA PHE A 368 -2.61 -9.06 -8.69
C PHE A 368 -3.15 -10.12 -9.68
N ILE A 369 -3.88 -9.69 -10.73
CA ILE A 369 -4.39 -10.49 -11.87
C ILE A 369 -3.28 -10.73 -12.93
N VAL A 370 -1.99 -10.54 -12.60
CA VAL A 370 -0.91 -10.80 -13.57
C VAL A 370 -0.91 -12.27 -14.00
N ARG A 371 -0.91 -12.45 -15.33
CA ARG A 371 -0.92 -13.69 -16.12
C ARG A 371 0.39 -14.49 -16.01
N GLU A 372 1.08 -14.40 -14.88
CA GLU A 372 2.30 -15.17 -14.65
C GLU A 372 1.91 -16.62 -14.30
N PRO A 373 2.66 -17.62 -14.81
CA PRO A 373 2.46 -19.00 -14.38
C PRO A 373 2.68 -19.11 -12.87
N PHE A 374 1.84 -19.92 -12.22
CA PHE A 374 1.84 -20.05 -10.77
C PHE A 374 3.20 -20.52 -10.25
N SER A 375 3.82 -19.68 -9.43
CA SER A 375 5.12 -19.94 -8.77
C SER A 375 5.15 -19.27 -7.41
N SER A 376 6.07 -19.68 -6.53
CA SER A 376 6.27 -19.03 -5.23
C SER A 376 6.57 -17.53 -5.37
N VAL A 377 7.36 -17.16 -6.39
CA VAL A 377 7.70 -15.78 -6.74
C VAL A 377 6.44 -14.99 -7.13
N ALA A 378 5.58 -15.55 -7.99
CA ALA A 378 4.34 -14.92 -8.39
C ALA A 378 3.39 -14.69 -7.19
N LEU A 379 3.28 -15.67 -6.27
CA LEU A 379 2.45 -15.54 -5.06
C LEU A 379 2.95 -14.42 -4.13
N LEU A 380 4.27 -14.25 -3.98
CA LEU A 380 4.83 -13.15 -3.18
C LEU A 380 4.46 -11.78 -3.78
N LYS A 381 4.60 -11.62 -5.09
CA LYS A 381 4.20 -10.39 -5.79
C LYS A 381 2.70 -10.14 -5.66
N GLN A 382 1.86 -11.15 -5.89
CA GLN A 382 0.40 -11.05 -5.74
C GLN A 382 -0.01 -10.65 -4.32
N THR A 383 0.69 -11.17 -3.31
CA THR A 383 0.47 -10.79 -1.91
C THR A 383 0.78 -9.30 -1.69
N ALA A 384 1.91 -8.81 -2.22
CA ALA A 384 2.27 -7.40 -2.14
C ALA A 384 1.21 -6.50 -2.81
N TRP A 385 0.77 -6.86 -4.00
CA TRP A 385 -0.24 -6.11 -4.74
C TRP A 385 -1.60 -6.09 -4.05
N LEU A 386 -2.09 -7.25 -3.60
CA LEU A 386 -3.35 -7.33 -2.87
C LEU A 386 -3.32 -6.52 -1.58
N ARG A 387 -2.20 -6.55 -0.85
CA ARG A 387 -2.01 -5.72 0.34
C ARG A 387 -2.12 -4.23 0.03
N THR A 388 -1.60 -3.80 -1.11
CA THR A 388 -1.73 -2.41 -1.59
C THR A 388 -3.16 -2.07 -1.99
N GLU A 389 -3.88 -2.96 -2.68
CA GLU A 389 -5.30 -2.75 -2.99
C GLU A 389 -6.12 -2.60 -1.70
N CYS A 390 -5.89 -3.47 -0.71
CA CYS A 390 -6.49 -3.37 0.61
C CYS A 390 -6.18 -2.03 1.30
N ALA A 391 -4.94 -1.52 1.18
CA ALA A 391 -4.58 -0.23 1.75
C ALA A 391 -5.32 0.94 1.07
N LEU A 392 -5.50 0.90 -0.26
CA LEU A 392 -6.28 1.89 -1.01
C LEU A 392 -7.77 1.84 -0.61
N VAL A 393 -8.34 0.64 -0.46
CA VAL A 393 -9.70 0.45 0.07
C VAL A 393 -9.86 1.14 1.42
N LEU A 394 -8.92 0.92 2.36
CA LEU A 394 -8.99 1.53 3.68
C LEU A 394 -8.93 3.06 3.66
N ARG A 395 -8.17 3.65 2.72
CA ARG A 395 -8.10 5.11 2.54
C ARG A 395 -9.41 5.72 2.05
N GLY A 396 -10.31 4.93 1.45
CA GLY A 396 -11.66 5.37 1.07
C GLY A 396 -12.61 5.59 2.26
N GLY A 397 -12.23 5.14 3.46
CA GLY A 397 -13.02 5.33 4.68
C GLY A 397 -14.38 4.61 4.68
N ALA A 398 -15.20 4.90 5.70
CA ALA A 398 -16.40 4.11 5.99
C ALA A 398 -17.47 4.09 4.89
N SER A 399 -17.51 5.10 4.01
CA SER A 399 -18.51 5.21 2.94
C SER A 399 -18.07 4.54 1.64
N ALA A 400 -16.84 4.78 1.18
CA ALA A 400 -16.36 4.28 -0.11
C ALA A 400 -15.70 2.90 -0.02
N ALA A 401 -15.18 2.51 1.14
CA ALA A 401 -14.45 1.25 1.30
C ALA A 401 -15.35 0.00 1.17
N PRO A 402 -16.57 -0.10 1.76
CA PRO A 402 -17.38 -1.32 1.64
C PRO A 402 -17.68 -1.77 0.20
N PRO A 403 -18.14 -0.90 -0.73
CA PRO A 403 -18.36 -1.33 -2.11
C PRO A 403 -17.06 -1.68 -2.83
N ALA A 404 -15.97 -0.94 -2.60
CA ALA A 404 -14.66 -1.25 -3.19
C ALA A 404 -14.11 -2.59 -2.68
N TYR A 405 -14.28 -2.87 -1.39
CA TYR A 405 -13.90 -4.13 -0.75
C TYR A 405 -14.72 -5.30 -1.30
N SER A 406 -16.03 -5.11 -1.52
CA SER A 406 -16.87 -6.14 -2.16
C SER A 406 -16.40 -6.47 -3.59
N SER A 407 -15.97 -5.48 -4.36
CA SER A 407 -15.39 -5.70 -5.69
C SER A 407 -14.09 -6.48 -5.60
N LEU A 408 -13.20 -6.07 -4.67
CA LEU A 408 -11.92 -6.73 -4.46
C LEU A 408 -12.06 -8.20 -4.07
N ILE A 409 -13.03 -8.53 -3.20
CA ILE A 409 -13.34 -9.91 -2.83
C ILE A 409 -13.74 -10.72 -4.07
N ALA A 410 -14.58 -10.15 -4.95
CA ALA A 410 -15.03 -10.81 -6.16
C ALA A 410 -13.88 -11.08 -7.15
N ASP A 411 -12.96 -10.13 -7.30
CA ASP A 411 -11.81 -10.28 -8.19
C ASP A 411 -10.85 -11.37 -7.67
N VAL A 412 -10.60 -11.43 -6.36
CA VAL A 412 -9.78 -12.50 -5.75
C VAL A 412 -10.49 -13.85 -5.81
N ASP A 413 -11.81 -13.91 -5.64
CA ASP A 413 -12.59 -15.14 -5.82
C ASP A 413 -12.50 -15.67 -7.26
N ALA A 414 -12.58 -14.78 -8.26
CA ALA A 414 -12.43 -15.15 -9.65
C ALA A 414 -11.05 -15.75 -9.95
N LEU A 415 -9.97 -15.20 -9.37
CA LEU A 415 -8.63 -15.79 -9.49
C LEU A 415 -8.50 -17.11 -8.73
N ALA A 416 -9.04 -17.20 -7.52
CA ALA A 416 -8.97 -18.42 -6.73
C ALA A 416 -9.59 -19.61 -7.46
N LYS A 417 -10.69 -19.39 -8.21
CA LYS A 417 -11.33 -20.42 -9.06
C LYS A 417 -10.44 -20.94 -10.18
N GLN A 418 -9.44 -20.17 -10.61
CA GLN A 418 -8.48 -20.55 -11.66
C GLN A 418 -7.22 -21.21 -11.10
N HIS A 419 -7.08 -21.28 -9.77
CA HIS A 419 -5.84 -21.71 -9.12
C HIS A 419 -5.87 -23.21 -8.80
N GLU A 420 -4.88 -23.97 -9.28
CA GLU A 420 -4.79 -25.42 -9.06
C GLU A 420 -4.51 -25.78 -7.60
N ASN A 421 -3.66 -25.00 -6.91
CA ASN A 421 -3.31 -25.20 -5.51
C ASN A 421 -3.87 -24.10 -4.59
N LEU A 422 -5.10 -24.28 -4.13
CA LEU A 422 -5.78 -23.33 -3.24
C LEU A 422 -5.04 -23.11 -1.90
N ARG A 423 -4.29 -24.10 -1.39
CA ARG A 423 -3.53 -23.95 -0.14
C ARG A 423 -2.37 -22.98 -0.31
N ALA A 424 -1.66 -23.02 -1.43
CA ALA A 424 -0.60 -22.06 -1.73
C ALA A 424 -1.17 -20.65 -1.92
N PHE A 425 -2.28 -20.52 -2.64
CA PHE A 425 -2.95 -19.24 -2.88
C PHE A 425 -3.54 -18.61 -1.60
N SER A 426 -3.77 -19.39 -0.54
CA SER A 426 -4.30 -18.88 0.72
C SER A 426 -3.45 -17.75 1.34
N VAL A 427 -2.15 -17.67 1.05
CA VAL A 427 -1.28 -16.56 1.47
C VAL A 427 -1.72 -15.23 0.88
N VAL A 428 -2.13 -15.23 -0.39
CA VAL A 428 -2.67 -14.04 -1.07
C VAL A 428 -4.04 -13.73 -0.48
N ALA A 429 -4.98 -14.67 -0.53
CA ALA A 429 -6.36 -14.47 -0.05
C ALA A 429 -6.44 -14.03 1.43
N ARG A 430 -5.47 -14.42 2.27
CA ARG A 430 -5.34 -13.97 3.66
C ARG A 430 -5.29 -12.45 3.81
N GLU A 431 -4.74 -11.71 2.85
CA GLU A 431 -4.67 -10.24 2.93
C GLU A 431 -6.08 -9.60 2.94
N LEU A 432 -7.09 -10.28 2.40
CA LEU A 432 -8.50 -9.85 2.46
C LEU A 432 -9.09 -9.88 3.86
N THR A 433 -8.54 -10.63 4.81
CA THR A 433 -8.99 -10.61 6.21
C THR A 433 -7.96 -9.91 7.09
N ALA A 434 -6.66 -10.01 6.76
CA ALA A 434 -5.58 -9.37 7.50
C ALA A 434 -5.71 -7.83 7.54
N LEU A 435 -6.30 -7.19 6.53
CA LEU A 435 -6.48 -5.74 6.55
C LEU A 435 -7.31 -5.23 7.75
N TRP A 436 -8.20 -6.07 8.33
CA TRP A 436 -9.04 -5.65 9.47
C TRP A 436 -8.20 -5.34 10.71
N SER A 437 -7.00 -5.93 10.82
CA SER A 437 -6.04 -5.64 11.89
C SER A 437 -5.47 -4.22 11.86
N ARG A 438 -5.64 -3.52 10.74
CA ARG A 438 -5.15 -2.15 10.53
C ARG A 438 -6.21 -1.09 10.79
N ILE A 439 -7.43 -1.49 11.20
CA ILE A 439 -8.57 -0.59 11.38
C ILE A 439 -8.75 -0.28 12.86
N SER A 440 -8.54 0.98 13.24
CA SER A 440 -8.75 1.44 14.61
C SER A 440 -10.21 1.76 14.94
N ASP A 441 -11.02 2.16 13.94
CA ASP A 441 -12.45 2.43 14.12
C ASP A 441 -13.26 1.12 14.09
N ALA A 442 -13.86 0.77 15.24
CA ALA A 442 -14.63 -0.44 15.40
C ALA A 442 -15.87 -0.53 14.48
N LYS A 443 -16.59 0.58 14.25
CA LYS A 443 -17.78 0.59 13.37
C LYS A 443 -17.37 0.40 11.92
N PHE A 444 -16.27 1.04 11.53
CA PHE A 444 -15.73 0.86 10.19
C PHE A 444 -15.26 -0.58 9.97
N GLY A 445 -14.52 -1.16 10.93
CA GLY A 445 -14.10 -2.55 10.88
C GLY A 445 -15.29 -3.52 10.79
N GLU A 446 -16.33 -3.29 11.60
CA GLU A 446 -17.57 -4.09 11.56
C GLU A 446 -18.28 -4.02 10.20
N SER A 447 -18.26 -2.87 9.51
CA SER A 447 -18.81 -2.72 8.16
C SER A 447 -18.10 -3.61 7.14
N LEU A 448 -16.76 -3.66 7.16
CA LEU A 448 -15.99 -4.53 6.25
C LEU A 448 -16.18 -6.01 6.59
N VAL A 449 -16.15 -6.38 7.88
CA VAL A 449 -16.44 -7.76 8.32
C VAL A 449 -17.86 -8.18 7.92
N THR A 450 -18.83 -7.27 7.97
CA THR A 450 -20.20 -7.53 7.50
C THR A 450 -20.24 -7.76 6.00
N THR A 451 -19.54 -6.91 5.22
CA THR A 451 -19.41 -7.05 3.76
C THR A 451 -18.84 -8.42 3.38
N TRP A 452 -17.77 -8.84 4.04
CA TRP A 452 -17.17 -10.18 3.86
C TRP A 452 -18.15 -11.31 4.14
N ASN A 453 -18.83 -11.25 5.29
CA ASN A 453 -19.79 -12.27 5.69
C ASN A 453 -20.98 -12.38 4.72
N VAL A 454 -21.46 -11.23 4.20
CA VAL A 454 -22.51 -11.21 3.18
C VAL A 454 -22.04 -11.87 1.89
N TYR A 455 -20.80 -11.60 1.46
CA TYR A 455 -20.23 -12.22 0.26
C TYR A 455 -20.12 -13.74 0.39
N ILE A 456 -19.54 -14.23 1.50
CA ILE A 456 -19.34 -15.66 1.75
C ILE A 456 -20.66 -16.42 1.87
N ASP A 457 -21.68 -15.82 2.50
CA ASP A 457 -23.00 -16.44 2.64
C ASP A 457 -23.73 -16.55 1.29
N ALA A 458 -23.60 -15.52 0.44
CA ALA A 458 -24.17 -15.50 -0.90
C ALA A 458 -23.43 -16.44 -1.87
N ASN A 459 -22.10 -16.59 -1.71
CA ASN A 459 -21.23 -17.36 -2.60
C ASN A 459 -20.59 -18.56 -1.89
N HIS A 460 -21.41 -19.42 -1.27
CA HIS A 460 -20.91 -20.57 -0.48
C HIS A 460 -20.04 -21.56 -1.28
N GLU A 461 -20.19 -21.63 -2.62
CA GLU A 461 -19.34 -22.43 -3.50
C GLU A 461 -17.96 -21.82 -3.77
N SER A 462 -17.72 -20.57 -3.39
CA SER A 462 -16.43 -19.89 -3.55
C SER A 462 -15.28 -20.66 -2.88
N PRO A 463 -14.10 -20.79 -3.54
CA PRO A 463 -12.88 -21.29 -2.90
C PRO A 463 -12.43 -20.45 -1.69
N LEU A 464 -12.85 -19.18 -1.62
CA LEU A 464 -12.56 -18.32 -0.47
C LEU A 464 -13.13 -18.91 0.82
N VAL A 465 -14.25 -19.64 0.79
CA VAL A 465 -14.81 -20.29 1.99
C VAL A 465 -13.78 -21.23 2.62
N LEU A 466 -13.16 -22.10 1.81
CA LEU A 466 -12.14 -23.06 2.27
C LEU A 466 -10.89 -22.35 2.78
N MET A 467 -10.36 -21.38 2.02
CA MET A 467 -9.16 -20.65 2.43
C MET A 467 -9.37 -19.86 3.73
N SER A 468 -10.57 -19.31 3.91
CA SER A 468 -10.93 -18.54 5.13
C SER A 468 -10.93 -19.38 6.39
N LEU A 469 -11.29 -20.67 6.28
CA LEU A 469 -11.21 -21.60 7.40
C LEU A 469 -9.77 -21.70 7.91
N ASN A 470 -8.77 -21.63 7.03
CA ASN A 470 -7.36 -21.68 7.41
C ASN A 470 -6.81 -20.33 7.90
N THR A 471 -7.23 -19.24 7.26
CA THR A 471 -6.51 -17.96 7.39
C THR A 471 -7.12 -16.99 8.40
N VAL A 472 -8.43 -17.06 8.68
CA VAL A 472 -9.11 -15.95 9.38
C VAL A 472 -8.60 -15.73 10.81
N ILE A 473 -8.38 -16.81 11.58
CA ILE A 473 -7.90 -16.72 12.96
C ILE A 473 -6.46 -16.19 13.00
N GLY A 474 -5.60 -16.67 12.11
CA GLY A 474 -4.20 -16.24 12.05
C GLY A 474 -3.99 -14.87 11.39
N SER A 475 -5.00 -14.31 10.73
CA SER A 475 -4.88 -13.03 10.02
C SER A 475 -5.04 -11.78 10.91
N LEU A 476 -5.64 -11.93 12.10
CA LEU A 476 -5.99 -10.81 12.96
C LEU A 476 -5.08 -10.71 14.19
N ASN A 477 -5.08 -9.54 14.82
CA ASN A 477 -4.34 -9.31 16.07
C ASN A 477 -4.96 -10.09 17.25
N SER A 478 -4.18 -10.30 18.31
CA SER A 478 -4.62 -11.07 19.50
C SER A 478 -5.85 -10.48 20.20
N ASP A 479 -6.03 -9.16 20.17
CA ASP A 479 -7.19 -8.45 20.71
C ASP A 479 -8.45 -8.57 19.82
N GLN A 480 -8.29 -9.01 18.57
CA GLN A 480 -9.36 -9.17 17.59
C GLN A 480 -9.81 -10.63 17.40
N VAL A 481 -9.28 -11.58 18.18
CA VAL A 481 -9.60 -13.02 18.11
C VAL A 481 -11.12 -13.27 18.15
N VAL A 482 -11.86 -12.50 18.95
CA VAL A 482 -13.33 -12.61 19.03
C VAL A 482 -14.00 -12.37 17.68
N THR A 483 -13.56 -11.35 16.94
CA THR A 483 -14.06 -11.06 15.59
C THR A 483 -13.74 -12.21 14.64
N ALA A 484 -12.50 -12.74 14.72
CA ALA A 484 -12.10 -13.89 13.91
C ALA A 484 -13.00 -15.12 14.15
N LEU A 485 -13.30 -15.43 15.42
CA LEU A 485 -14.13 -16.58 15.79
C LEU A 485 -15.60 -16.40 15.35
N LYS A 486 -16.14 -15.17 15.41
CA LYS A 486 -17.48 -14.86 14.89
C LYS A 486 -17.55 -15.03 13.37
N VAL A 487 -16.50 -14.66 12.65
CA VAL A 487 -16.40 -14.90 11.20
C VAL A 487 -16.26 -16.39 10.93
N MET A 488 -15.42 -17.11 11.69
CA MET A 488 -15.26 -18.57 11.58
C MET A 488 -16.61 -19.31 11.73
N GLU A 489 -17.46 -18.92 12.69
CA GLU A 489 -18.80 -19.51 12.87
C GLU A 489 -19.66 -19.37 11.60
N LYS A 490 -19.60 -18.21 10.94
CA LYS A 490 -20.31 -17.95 9.68
C LYS A 490 -19.67 -18.69 8.51
N THR A 491 -18.35 -18.75 8.43
CA THR A 491 -17.62 -19.49 7.39
C THR A 491 -17.90 -20.98 7.45
N ILE A 492 -17.88 -21.60 8.64
CA ILE A 492 -18.25 -23.02 8.82
C ILE A 492 -19.69 -23.24 8.37
N ARG A 493 -20.61 -22.33 8.72
CA ARG A 493 -22.00 -22.42 8.25
C ARG A 493 -22.12 -22.35 6.74
N ALA A 494 -21.39 -21.44 6.10
CA ALA A 494 -21.35 -21.32 4.64
C ALA A 494 -20.74 -22.57 3.98
N TYR A 495 -19.68 -23.15 4.57
CA TYR A 495 -19.09 -24.40 4.10
C TYR A 495 -20.12 -25.52 4.02
N PHE A 496 -20.94 -25.71 5.07
CA PHE A 496 -21.97 -26.76 5.06
C PHE A 496 -23.17 -26.45 4.14
N LYS A 497 -23.25 -25.28 3.52
CA LYS A 497 -24.22 -25.00 2.44
C LYS A 497 -23.73 -25.51 1.08
N ARG A 498 -22.45 -25.85 0.94
CA ARG A 498 -21.84 -26.34 -0.31
C ARG A 498 -22.46 -27.64 -0.78
N ASN A 499 -22.32 -27.93 -2.07
CA ASN A 499 -22.72 -29.20 -2.69
C ASN A 499 -21.87 -30.37 -2.19
N CYS A 500 -20.56 -30.16 -2.07
CA CYS A 500 -19.62 -31.12 -1.49
C CYS A 500 -19.13 -30.60 -0.14
N PHE A 501 -19.33 -31.40 0.92
CA PHE A 501 -18.89 -31.10 2.28
C PHE A 501 -18.62 -32.38 3.05
N SER A 502 -17.68 -32.33 4.00
CA SER A 502 -17.47 -33.35 5.03
C SER A 502 -16.81 -32.72 6.25
N TRP A 503 -16.99 -33.32 7.43
CA TRP A 503 -16.25 -32.86 8.61
C TRP A 503 -14.74 -33.09 8.47
N SER A 504 -14.33 -34.15 7.78
CA SER A 504 -12.92 -34.48 7.53
C SER A 504 -12.21 -33.39 6.72
N GLU A 505 -12.77 -32.97 5.59
CA GLU A 505 -12.20 -31.89 4.78
C GLU A 505 -12.18 -30.57 5.56
N LEU A 506 -13.26 -30.25 6.29
CA LEU A 506 -13.29 -29.05 7.13
C LEU A 506 -12.15 -29.04 8.15
N ILE A 507 -11.85 -30.17 8.78
CA ILE A 507 -10.76 -30.30 9.75
C ILE A 507 -9.39 -30.16 9.06
N GLU A 508 -9.23 -30.64 7.83
CA GLU A 508 -7.97 -30.45 7.10
C GLU A 508 -7.70 -28.99 6.75
N TRP A 509 -8.75 -28.21 6.48
CA TRP A 509 -8.66 -26.81 6.11
C TRP A 509 -8.62 -25.86 7.31
N ALA A 510 -9.46 -26.11 8.31
CA ALA A 510 -9.64 -25.20 9.42
C ALA A 510 -8.55 -25.42 10.47
N GLN A 511 -7.58 -24.51 10.55
CA GLN A 511 -6.46 -24.61 11.49
C GLN A 511 -6.48 -23.47 12.51
N CYS A 512 -6.15 -23.79 13.76
CA CYS A 512 -5.94 -22.79 14.80
C CYS A 512 -4.42 -22.58 14.98
N PRO A 513 -3.90 -21.34 14.86
CA PRO A 513 -2.50 -21.05 15.16
C PRO A 513 -2.13 -21.46 16.58
N ALA A 514 -1.01 -22.18 16.74
CA ALA A 514 -0.61 -22.77 18.02
C ALA A 514 -0.57 -21.73 19.16
N GLY A 515 -0.03 -20.53 18.88
CA GLY A 515 0.07 -19.43 19.84
C GLY A 515 -1.27 -18.82 20.29
N LEU A 516 -2.38 -19.09 19.59
CA LEU A 516 -3.71 -18.57 19.92
C LEU A 516 -4.64 -19.62 20.53
N THR A 517 -4.24 -20.90 20.55
CA THR A 517 -5.07 -22.03 20.99
C THR A 517 -5.67 -21.82 22.39
N MET A 518 -4.88 -21.32 23.33
CA MET A 518 -5.34 -21.08 24.71
C MET A 518 -6.38 -19.96 24.77
N THR A 519 -6.13 -18.84 24.10
CA THR A 519 -7.07 -17.71 24.03
C THR A 519 -8.38 -18.11 23.34
N VAL A 520 -8.30 -18.89 22.25
CA VAL A 520 -9.46 -19.41 21.53
C VAL A 520 -10.25 -20.36 22.42
N ARG A 521 -9.58 -21.30 23.12
CA ARG A 521 -10.22 -22.21 24.07
C ARG A 521 -10.95 -21.44 25.16
N ASP A 522 -10.26 -20.50 25.80
CA ASP A 522 -10.83 -19.73 26.91
C ASP A 522 -12.01 -18.89 26.42
N TYR A 523 -11.98 -18.37 25.19
CA TYR A 523 -13.16 -17.71 24.63
C TYR A 523 -14.31 -18.70 24.35
N LEU A 524 -14.06 -19.77 23.59
CA LEU A 524 -15.12 -20.69 23.15
C LEU A 524 -15.76 -21.49 24.28
N LEU A 525 -15.02 -21.75 25.36
CA LEU A 525 -15.46 -22.58 26.49
C LEU A 525 -15.68 -21.79 27.78
N SER A 526 -15.40 -20.47 27.83
CA SER A 526 -15.70 -19.69 29.05
C SER A 526 -17.15 -19.29 29.17
N VAL A 527 -17.54 -19.18 30.43
CA VAL A 527 -18.87 -18.86 30.89
C VAL A 527 -18.97 -17.35 31.20
N SER A 528 -18.56 -16.52 30.24
CA SER A 528 -18.57 -15.04 30.37
C SER A 528 -19.89 -14.41 29.90
N SER A 529 -20.19 -13.18 30.33
CA SER A 529 -21.42 -12.47 29.90
C SER A 529 -21.47 -12.23 28.40
N SER A 530 -20.31 -12.00 27.76
CA SER A 530 -20.18 -11.82 26.31
C SER A 530 -20.38 -13.13 25.54
N ASN A 531 -19.77 -14.23 25.99
CA ASN A 531 -19.87 -15.54 25.33
C ASN A 531 -21.21 -16.21 25.55
N ARG A 532 -21.79 -16.04 26.75
CA ARG A 532 -23.16 -16.49 27.01
C ARG A 532 -24.16 -15.81 26.09
N SER A 533 -23.94 -14.58 25.66
CA SER A 533 -24.91 -13.83 24.84
C SER A 533 -24.89 -14.23 23.36
N TYR A 534 -23.71 -14.60 22.85
CA TYR A 534 -23.50 -15.06 21.46
C TYR A 534 -22.57 -16.29 21.43
N PRO A 535 -23.08 -17.47 21.80
CA PRO A 535 -22.30 -18.71 21.80
C PRO A 535 -21.97 -19.14 20.35
N LEU A 536 -20.69 -19.44 20.09
CA LEU A 536 -20.19 -19.85 18.78
C LEU A 536 -20.15 -21.37 18.66
N MET A 537 -21.33 -22.00 18.64
CA MET A 537 -21.48 -23.44 18.86
C MET A 537 -20.87 -24.31 17.75
N LEU A 538 -20.92 -23.88 16.48
CA LEU A 538 -20.26 -24.63 15.40
C LEU A 538 -18.75 -24.50 15.50
N THR A 539 -18.26 -23.29 15.77
CA THR A 539 -16.83 -23.05 16.00
C THR A 539 -16.33 -23.84 17.20
N THR A 540 -17.07 -23.90 18.30
CA THR A 540 -16.74 -24.76 19.45
C THR A 540 -16.72 -26.23 19.04
N SER A 541 -17.73 -26.71 18.30
CA SER A 541 -17.79 -28.11 17.85
C SER A 541 -16.59 -28.49 16.98
N TRP A 542 -16.21 -27.61 16.04
CA TRP A 542 -14.99 -27.76 15.25
C TRP A 542 -13.75 -27.82 16.15
N PHE A 543 -13.57 -26.83 17.02
CA PHE A 543 -12.38 -26.68 17.85
C PHE A 543 -12.16 -27.89 18.78
N LEU A 544 -13.23 -28.46 19.32
CA LEU A 544 -13.17 -29.65 20.16
C LEU A 544 -12.69 -30.91 19.42
N LYS A 545 -12.83 -30.98 18.09
CA LYS A 545 -12.30 -32.10 17.29
C LYS A 545 -10.76 -32.04 17.12
N PHE A 546 -10.14 -30.89 17.38
CA PHE A 546 -8.67 -30.71 17.34
C PHE A 546 -7.99 -30.89 18.68
N LEU A 547 -8.68 -30.57 19.77
CA LEU A 547 -8.11 -30.63 21.10
C LEU A 547 -8.01 -32.07 21.58
N GLN A 548 -6.85 -32.41 22.15
CA GLN A 548 -6.72 -33.59 22.99
C GLN A 548 -7.66 -33.44 24.20
N PRO A 549 -8.57 -34.40 24.44
CA PRO A 549 -9.53 -34.30 25.53
C PRO A 549 -8.79 -34.40 26.88
N ASN A 550 -8.79 -33.31 27.65
CA ASN A 550 -8.31 -33.28 29.02
C ASN A 550 -9.44 -32.84 29.98
N ASP A 551 -9.25 -33.05 31.28
CA ASP A 551 -10.30 -32.81 32.27
C ASP A 551 -10.70 -31.33 32.37
N THR A 552 -9.79 -30.41 32.07
CA THR A 552 -10.09 -28.97 32.02
C THR A 552 -11.05 -28.62 30.89
N VAL A 553 -10.78 -29.11 29.67
CA VAL A 553 -11.63 -28.89 28.49
C VAL A 553 -12.99 -29.54 28.66
N LYS A 554 -13.00 -30.78 29.19
CA LYS A 554 -14.20 -31.53 29.53
C LYS A 554 -15.09 -30.79 30.54
N SER A 555 -14.49 -30.27 31.62
CA SER A 555 -15.20 -29.50 32.65
C SER A 555 -15.73 -28.17 32.11
N ALA A 556 -14.96 -27.48 31.28
CA ALA A 556 -15.37 -26.21 30.68
C ALA A 556 -16.54 -26.39 29.69
N LEU A 557 -16.53 -27.46 28.87
CA LEU A 557 -17.67 -27.80 28.02
C LEU A 557 -18.92 -28.11 28.86
N HIS A 558 -18.77 -28.90 29.92
CA HIS A 558 -19.86 -29.23 30.83
C HIS A 558 -20.48 -27.96 31.44
N GLU A 559 -19.66 -27.04 31.93
CA GLU A 559 -20.12 -25.77 32.50
C GLU A 559 -20.81 -24.89 31.43
N LEU A 560 -20.27 -24.84 30.21
CA LEU A 560 -20.87 -24.10 29.10
C LEU A 560 -22.29 -24.62 28.79
N ILE A 561 -22.46 -25.94 28.64
CA ILE A 561 -23.74 -26.56 28.30
C ILE A 561 -24.77 -26.37 29.42
N THR A 562 -24.36 -26.58 30.67
CA THR A 562 -25.27 -26.54 31.82
C THR A 562 -25.64 -25.12 32.26
N SER A 563 -24.82 -24.12 31.92
CA SER A 563 -25.05 -22.72 32.31
C SER A 563 -25.70 -21.84 31.23
N ILE A 564 -25.76 -22.31 29.98
CA ILE A 564 -26.32 -21.52 28.88
C ILE A 564 -27.83 -21.32 29.03
N LYS A 565 -28.30 -20.10 28.82
CA LYS A 565 -29.73 -19.78 28.88
C LYS A 565 -30.40 -20.08 27.52
N PRO A 566 -31.64 -20.58 27.49
CA PRO A 566 -32.34 -20.92 26.24
C PRO A 566 -32.39 -19.78 25.21
N LYS A 567 -32.57 -18.54 25.68
CA LYS A 567 -32.62 -17.34 24.82
C LYS A 567 -31.34 -17.07 24.02
N HIS A 568 -30.21 -17.65 24.41
CA HIS A 568 -28.93 -17.48 23.71
C HIS A 568 -28.60 -18.64 22.77
N VAL A 569 -29.44 -19.69 22.71
CA VAL A 569 -29.27 -20.78 21.76
C VAL A 569 -29.87 -20.35 20.42
N TRP A 570 -29.03 -19.74 19.57
CA TRP A 570 -29.45 -19.24 18.24
C TRP A 570 -29.54 -20.35 17.18
N CYS A 571 -28.72 -21.39 17.32
CA CYS A 571 -28.71 -22.56 16.43
C CYS A 571 -28.78 -23.86 17.25
N GLU A 572 -29.98 -24.42 17.37
CA GLU A 572 -30.23 -25.61 18.19
C GLU A 572 -29.52 -26.86 17.66
N ALA A 573 -29.42 -27.00 16.33
CA ALA A 573 -28.69 -28.09 15.70
C ALA A 573 -27.19 -28.07 16.09
N SER A 574 -26.57 -26.89 16.15
CA SER A 574 -25.18 -26.74 16.59
C SER A 574 -25.02 -26.98 18.09
N PHE A 575 -26.02 -26.62 18.89
CA PHE A 575 -26.03 -26.93 20.32
C PHE A 575 -26.08 -28.44 20.57
N LEU A 576 -26.86 -29.17 19.76
CA LEU A 576 -26.94 -30.63 19.82
C LEU A 576 -25.62 -31.33 19.49
N LEU A 577 -24.75 -30.72 18.68
CA LEU A 577 -23.37 -31.22 18.48
C LEU A 577 -22.53 -31.11 19.75
N LEU A 578 -22.67 -30.02 20.51
CA LEU A 578 -21.98 -29.87 21.80
C LEU A 578 -22.51 -30.86 22.83
N ILE A 579 -23.83 -31.06 22.88
CA ILE A 579 -24.47 -32.09 23.73
C ILE A 579 -23.97 -33.48 23.33
N TRP A 580 -23.92 -33.79 22.04
CA TRP A 580 -23.39 -35.05 21.55
C TRP A 580 -21.94 -35.28 22.00
N GLN A 581 -21.09 -34.25 21.91
CA GLN A 581 -19.70 -34.33 22.32
C GLN A 581 -19.56 -34.53 23.84
N GLU A 582 -20.36 -33.83 24.64
CA GLU A 582 -20.40 -34.01 26.11
C GLU A 582 -20.88 -35.42 26.47
N VAL A 583 -21.98 -35.90 25.87
CA VAL A 583 -22.49 -37.25 26.10
C VAL A 583 -21.44 -38.29 25.74
N ARG A 584 -20.73 -38.11 24.62
CA ARG A 584 -19.62 -39.01 24.24
C ARG A 584 -18.53 -39.05 25.31
N TRP A 585 -18.07 -37.91 25.82
CA TRP A 585 -17.04 -37.88 26.86
C TRP A 585 -17.51 -38.43 28.21
N LEU A 586 -18.78 -38.21 28.58
CA LEU A 586 -19.37 -38.81 29.78
C LEU A 586 -19.45 -40.34 29.66
N VAL A 587 -19.84 -40.84 28.48
CA VAL A 587 -19.89 -42.27 28.16
C VAL A 587 -18.50 -42.89 28.21
N ASP A 588 -17.50 -42.25 27.59
CA ASP A 588 -16.11 -42.70 27.61
C ASP A 588 -15.59 -42.81 29.06
N ALA A 589 -15.96 -41.85 29.92
CA ALA A 589 -15.61 -41.90 31.34
C ALA A 589 -16.28 -43.07 32.08
N VAL A 590 -17.55 -43.37 31.78
CA VAL A 590 -18.27 -44.53 32.35
C VAL A 590 -17.65 -45.85 31.90
N ILE A 591 -17.30 -45.98 30.61
CA ILE A 591 -16.64 -47.18 30.08
C ILE A 591 -15.26 -47.34 30.71
N ALA A 592 -14.49 -46.26 30.85
CA ALA A 592 -13.18 -46.27 31.52
C ALA A 592 -13.30 -46.69 32.99
N ALA A 593 -14.34 -46.24 33.70
CA ALA A 593 -14.60 -46.63 35.09
C ALA A 593 -14.94 -48.12 35.22
N HIS A 594 -15.61 -48.73 34.24
CA HIS A 594 -15.83 -50.19 34.21
C HIS A 594 -14.53 -50.97 33.99
N ALA A 595 -13.60 -50.42 33.21
CA ALA A 595 -12.32 -51.07 32.93
C ALA A 595 -11.32 -51.00 34.10
N ARG A 596 -11.51 -50.09 35.07
CA ARG A 596 -10.60 -49.87 36.21
C ARG A 596 -11.32 -50.10 37.53
N GLN A 597 -10.99 -51.19 38.23
CA GLN A 597 -11.54 -51.47 39.56
C GLN A 597 -11.23 -50.31 40.54
N GLY A 598 -12.28 -49.72 41.13
CA GLY A 598 -12.17 -48.68 42.15
C GLY A 598 -12.38 -47.23 41.68
N GLN A 599 -12.63 -46.98 40.39
CA GLN A 599 -13.01 -45.64 39.93
C GLN A 599 -14.49 -45.33 40.23
N THR A 600 -14.72 -44.17 40.84
CA THR A 600 -16.06 -43.61 41.07
C THR A 600 -16.63 -43.00 39.80
N LEU A 601 -17.96 -42.87 39.74
CA LEU A 601 -18.66 -42.20 38.65
C LEU A 601 -18.18 -40.75 38.53
N ASP A 602 -17.99 -40.27 37.29
CA ASP A 602 -17.68 -38.87 37.02
C ASP A 602 -18.85 -37.97 37.46
N ASP A 603 -18.59 -37.03 38.37
CA ASP A 603 -19.60 -36.12 38.94
C ASP A 603 -20.34 -35.28 37.89
N ARG A 604 -19.75 -35.14 36.70
CA ARG A 604 -20.39 -34.46 35.56
C ARG A 604 -21.62 -35.23 35.06
N LEU A 605 -21.68 -36.55 35.13
CA LEU A 605 -22.85 -37.30 34.64
C LEU A 605 -24.11 -37.02 35.49
N PRO A 606 -24.07 -37.15 36.83
CA PRO A 606 -25.21 -36.75 37.67
C PRO A 606 -25.59 -35.28 37.52
N SER A 607 -24.61 -34.39 37.40
CA SER A 607 -24.84 -32.96 37.15
C SER A 607 -25.55 -32.71 35.81
N PHE A 608 -25.10 -33.37 34.75
CA PHE A 608 -25.69 -33.28 33.40
C PHE A 608 -27.13 -33.80 33.39
N MET A 609 -27.41 -34.93 34.06
CA MET A 609 -28.76 -35.47 34.18
C MET A 609 -29.71 -34.53 34.94
N ARG A 610 -29.24 -33.88 36.01
CA ARG A 610 -30.03 -32.85 36.72
C ARG A 610 -30.36 -31.68 35.81
N TRP A 611 -29.39 -31.22 35.02
CA TRP A 611 -29.62 -30.19 34.02
C TRP A 611 -30.62 -30.63 32.94
N LEU A 612 -30.48 -31.84 32.39
CA LEU A 612 -31.40 -32.38 31.39
C LEU A 612 -32.84 -32.39 31.89
N SER A 613 -33.08 -32.84 33.13
CA SER A 613 -34.43 -32.88 33.70
C SER A 613 -35.07 -31.51 33.81
N LYS A 614 -34.26 -30.46 34.01
CA LYS A 614 -34.74 -29.08 34.00
C LYS A 614 -34.91 -28.54 32.57
N ALA A 615 -33.94 -28.79 31.70
CA ALA A 615 -33.91 -28.26 30.33
C ALA A 615 -34.97 -28.89 29.41
N ALA A 616 -35.39 -30.13 29.68
CA ALA A 616 -36.43 -30.86 28.96
C ALA A 616 -37.86 -30.42 29.33
N LYS A 617 -38.05 -29.81 30.51
CA LYS A 617 -39.36 -29.39 31.02
C LYS A 617 -39.70 -27.95 30.63
N ASP A 618 -41.00 -27.68 30.58
CA ASP A 618 -41.52 -26.32 30.44
C ASP A 618 -41.98 -25.81 31.81
N GLU A 619 -41.13 -25.07 32.51
CA GLU A 619 -41.51 -24.43 33.79
C GLU A 619 -42.23 -23.09 33.57
N SER A 620 -42.50 -22.69 32.32
CA SER A 620 -43.11 -21.40 32.04
C SER A 620 -44.63 -21.45 32.21
N SER A 621 -45.15 -20.73 33.21
CA SER A 621 -46.59 -20.56 33.35
C SER A 621 -47.09 -19.63 32.22
N PHE A 622 -48.22 -19.96 31.60
CA PHE A 622 -48.82 -19.15 30.52
C PHE A 622 -48.88 -17.65 30.86
N LEU A 623 -49.15 -17.31 32.12
CA LEU A 623 -49.20 -15.95 32.65
C LEU A 623 -47.82 -15.25 32.71
N THR A 624 -46.72 -15.96 32.96
CA THR A 624 -45.37 -15.36 33.00
C THR A 624 -44.80 -15.06 31.62
N ASN A 625 -45.15 -15.86 30.60
CA ASN A 625 -44.75 -15.62 29.21
C ASN A 625 -45.47 -14.41 28.58
N LEU A 626 -46.74 -14.18 28.96
CA LEU A 626 -47.53 -13.05 28.44
C LEU A 626 -47.03 -11.69 28.96
N ILE A 627 -46.52 -11.64 30.20
CA ILE A 627 -46.14 -10.39 30.87
C ILE A 627 -44.67 -10.01 30.63
N THR A 628 -43.76 -10.98 30.49
CA THR A 628 -42.31 -10.68 30.58
C THR A 628 -41.53 -10.74 29.27
N SER A 629 -42.09 -11.24 28.15
CA SER A 629 -41.37 -11.44 26.86
C SER A 629 -40.03 -12.22 26.95
N LYS A 630 -39.70 -12.79 28.12
CA LYS A 630 -38.43 -13.48 28.37
C LYS A 630 -38.59 -14.94 27.95
N LYS A 631 -37.86 -15.38 26.92
CA LYS A 631 -37.67 -16.81 26.62
C LYS A 631 -37.03 -17.51 27.83
N THR A 632 -37.85 -18.17 28.65
CA THR A 632 -37.43 -18.90 29.84
C THR A 632 -37.16 -20.38 29.57
N ALA A 633 -37.75 -20.96 28.52
CA ALA A 633 -37.60 -22.37 28.14
C ALA A 633 -36.97 -22.57 26.75
N HIS A 634 -36.39 -23.76 26.52
CA HIS A 634 -35.94 -24.21 25.19
C HIS A 634 -37.13 -24.48 24.27
N SER A 635 -36.91 -24.45 22.95
CA SER A 635 -37.99 -24.72 22.00
C SER A 635 -38.57 -26.12 22.19
N PRO A 636 -39.85 -26.36 21.84
CA PRO A 636 -40.45 -27.69 21.89
C PRO A 636 -39.65 -28.74 21.10
N ARG A 637 -39.04 -28.34 19.98
CA ARG A 637 -38.24 -29.22 19.11
C ARG A 637 -36.96 -29.69 19.80
N LEU A 638 -36.21 -28.77 20.40
CA LEU A 638 -35.01 -29.11 21.17
C LEU A 638 -35.39 -29.92 22.41
N ARG A 639 -36.45 -29.53 23.13
CA ARG A 639 -36.94 -30.24 24.32
C ARG A 639 -37.29 -31.70 24.02
N ALA A 640 -37.88 -32.00 22.87
CA ALA A 640 -38.16 -33.39 22.48
C ALA A 640 -36.90 -34.26 22.48
N VAL A 641 -35.78 -33.77 21.93
CA VAL A 641 -34.50 -34.49 21.93
C VAL A 641 -33.93 -34.60 23.36
N LEU A 642 -34.02 -33.54 24.16
CA LEU A 642 -33.56 -33.55 25.55
C LEU A 642 -34.37 -34.52 26.42
N THR A 643 -35.70 -34.60 26.24
CA THR A 643 -36.57 -35.56 26.93
C THR A 643 -36.21 -37.00 26.56
N ILE A 644 -36.00 -37.28 25.27
CA ILE A 644 -35.58 -38.61 24.81
C ILE A 644 -34.24 -39.00 25.44
N LEU A 645 -33.27 -38.09 25.45
CA LEU A 645 -31.95 -38.32 26.06
C LEU A 645 -32.05 -38.52 27.57
N GLU A 646 -32.82 -37.70 28.29
CA GLU A 646 -33.06 -37.84 29.73
C GLU A 646 -33.62 -39.23 30.06
N LEU A 647 -34.70 -39.63 29.39
CA LEU A 647 -35.34 -40.94 29.59
C LEU A 647 -34.38 -42.08 29.28
N TYR A 648 -33.56 -41.94 28.23
CA TYR A 648 -32.60 -42.97 27.86
C TYR A 648 -31.51 -43.13 28.92
N LEU A 649 -30.90 -42.02 29.37
CA LEU A 649 -29.87 -42.05 30.41
C LEU A 649 -30.42 -42.60 31.73
N MET A 650 -31.65 -42.22 32.11
CA MET A 650 -32.31 -42.80 33.30
C MET A 650 -32.52 -44.31 33.20
N GLN A 651 -32.78 -44.85 32.00
CA GLN A 651 -32.91 -46.29 31.78
C GLN A 651 -31.58 -47.03 31.98
N GLN A 652 -30.44 -46.36 31.76
CA GLN A 652 -29.12 -46.96 31.90
C GLN A 652 -28.61 -46.96 33.34
N MET A 653 -29.22 -46.21 34.26
CA MET A 653 -28.79 -46.15 35.66
C MET A 653 -29.14 -47.43 36.43
N MET A 654 -28.20 -47.92 37.23
CA MET A 654 -28.36 -49.14 38.04
C MET A 654 -28.59 -48.87 39.54
N GLY A 655 -28.53 -47.60 39.97
CA GLY A 655 -28.72 -47.16 41.36
C GLY A 655 -27.83 -45.94 41.70
N GLU A 656 -27.98 -45.36 42.88
CA GLU A 656 -27.25 -44.14 43.29
C GLU A 656 -25.73 -44.34 43.48
N SER A 657 -25.28 -45.59 43.67
CA SER A 657 -23.87 -45.94 43.90
C SER A 657 -23.30 -46.94 42.88
N GLN A 658 -24.07 -47.26 41.84
CA GLN A 658 -23.65 -48.22 40.81
C GLN A 658 -23.36 -47.50 39.50
N LEU A 659 -22.37 -48.02 38.76
CA LEU A 659 -22.06 -47.51 37.44
C LEU A 659 -23.23 -47.81 36.47
N PRO A 660 -23.51 -46.93 35.50
CA PRO A 660 -24.52 -47.17 34.47
C PRO A 660 -24.22 -48.40 33.61
N ARG A 661 -25.24 -49.00 32.99
CA ARG A 661 -25.09 -50.12 32.06
C ARG A 661 -24.11 -49.78 30.92
N ALA A 662 -22.97 -50.48 30.84
CA ALA A 662 -21.91 -50.20 29.86
C ALA A 662 -21.61 -51.34 28.87
N ALA A 663 -22.29 -52.48 28.97
CA ALA A 663 -22.09 -53.64 28.09
C ALA A 663 -23.42 -54.22 27.59
N GLU A 664 -23.36 -54.90 26.44
CA GLU A 664 -24.47 -55.69 25.88
C GLU A 664 -24.90 -56.79 26.86
N GLY A 665 -26.20 -57.10 26.88
CA GLY A 665 -26.80 -58.10 27.78
C GLY A 665 -26.88 -57.69 29.26
N ALA A 666 -26.39 -56.51 29.66
CA ALA A 666 -26.55 -56.03 31.02
C ALA A 666 -28.04 -55.84 31.37
N PRO A 667 -28.53 -56.25 32.55
CA PRO A 667 -29.97 -56.18 32.86
C PRO A 667 -30.47 -54.72 32.94
N VAL A 668 -31.69 -54.47 32.48
CA VAL A 668 -32.37 -53.17 32.64
C VAL A 668 -33.22 -53.19 33.91
N LEU A 669 -32.84 -52.39 34.90
CA LEU A 669 -33.57 -52.29 36.17
C LEU A 669 -34.66 -51.21 36.17
N ASN A 670 -34.57 -50.23 35.27
CA ASN A 670 -35.47 -49.08 35.21
C ASN A 670 -35.97 -48.80 33.79
N SER A 671 -36.88 -49.63 33.29
CA SER A 671 -37.41 -49.47 31.92
C SER A 671 -38.19 -48.15 31.77
N ARG A 672 -37.83 -47.35 30.76
CA ARG A 672 -38.45 -46.04 30.46
C ARG A 672 -39.27 -46.05 29.16
N ILE A 673 -39.50 -47.22 28.56
CA ILE A 673 -40.26 -47.33 27.30
C ILE A 673 -41.70 -46.79 27.41
N HIS A 674 -42.38 -47.00 28.54
CA HIS A 674 -43.73 -46.47 28.75
C HIS A 674 -43.73 -44.94 28.81
N ALA A 675 -42.77 -44.34 29.53
CA ALA A 675 -42.61 -42.89 29.59
C ALA A 675 -42.26 -42.29 28.22
N LEU A 676 -41.45 -42.98 27.41
CA LEU A 676 -41.17 -42.57 26.02
C LEU A 676 -42.44 -42.57 25.17
N LYS A 677 -43.24 -43.65 25.25
CA LYS A 677 -44.52 -43.77 24.51
C LYS A 677 -45.53 -42.71 24.94
N GLU A 678 -45.61 -42.43 26.24
CA GLU A 678 -46.46 -41.38 26.79
C GLU A 678 -46.01 -40.00 26.25
N ALA A 679 -44.71 -39.70 26.31
CA ALA A 679 -44.16 -38.46 25.77
C ALA A 679 -44.41 -38.33 24.25
N ALA A 680 -44.28 -39.41 23.48
CA ALA A 680 -44.57 -39.43 22.05
C ALA A 680 -46.06 -39.22 21.74
N SER A 681 -46.96 -39.73 22.58
CA SER A 681 -48.42 -39.61 22.43
C SER A 681 -48.96 -38.23 22.81
N SER A 682 -48.17 -37.43 23.52
CA SER A 682 -48.55 -36.06 23.89
C SER A 682 -48.79 -35.19 22.66
N LYS A 683 -49.92 -34.47 22.66
CA LYS A 683 -50.30 -33.54 21.57
C LYS A 683 -49.20 -32.52 21.27
N ALA A 684 -48.43 -32.11 22.28
CA ALA A 684 -47.31 -31.16 22.12
C ALA A 684 -46.14 -31.72 21.27
N ASN A 685 -45.99 -33.04 21.21
CA ASN A 685 -44.87 -33.74 20.59
C ASN A 685 -45.21 -34.42 19.26
N GLN A 686 -46.48 -34.38 18.82
CA GLN A 686 -46.92 -35.05 17.58
C GLN A 686 -46.11 -34.61 16.35
N GLN A 687 -45.79 -33.33 16.24
CA GLN A 687 -44.95 -32.77 15.16
C GLN A 687 -43.48 -33.24 15.19
N PHE A 688 -43.04 -33.91 16.26
CA PHE A 688 -41.69 -34.45 16.44
C PHE A 688 -41.66 -35.98 16.48
N ALA A 689 -42.74 -36.65 16.05
CA ALA A 689 -42.87 -38.11 16.08
C ALA A 689 -41.70 -38.84 15.42
N ALA A 690 -41.08 -38.24 14.40
CA ALA A 690 -39.90 -38.81 13.74
C ALA A 690 -38.74 -39.09 14.72
N ALA A 691 -38.44 -38.20 15.66
CA ALA A 691 -37.39 -38.46 16.66
C ALA A 691 -37.77 -39.56 17.64
N PHE A 692 -39.03 -39.60 18.10
CA PHE A 692 -39.51 -40.66 18.99
C PHE A 692 -39.48 -42.04 18.30
N ASN A 693 -39.86 -42.09 17.02
CA ASN A 693 -39.79 -43.32 16.23
C ASN A 693 -38.34 -43.81 16.07
N VAL A 694 -37.42 -42.91 15.76
CA VAL A 694 -35.98 -43.20 15.65
C VAL A 694 -35.38 -43.60 17.00
N ALA A 695 -35.87 -43.04 18.11
CA ALA A 695 -35.42 -43.37 19.45
C ALA A 695 -35.94 -44.73 19.95
N THR A 696 -37.11 -45.18 19.49
CA THR A 696 -37.80 -46.37 20.03
C THR A 696 -36.93 -47.64 20.06
N PRO A 697 -36.16 -47.99 19.02
CA PRO A 697 -35.26 -49.15 19.05
C PRO A 697 -34.27 -49.12 20.22
N PHE A 698 -33.75 -47.95 20.59
CA PHE A 698 -32.81 -47.78 21.71
C PHE A 698 -33.42 -48.19 23.06
N PHE A 699 -34.73 -48.07 23.21
CA PHE A 699 -35.43 -48.40 24.46
C PHE A 699 -35.95 -49.83 24.51
N VAL A 700 -36.18 -50.46 23.35
CA VAL A 700 -36.77 -51.82 23.25
C VAL A 700 -35.72 -52.89 23.05
N GLN A 701 -34.68 -52.64 22.24
CA GLN A 701 -33.59 -53.57 21.99
C GLN A 701 -32.53 -53.46 23.10
N VAL A 702 -32.97 -53.70 24.33
CA VAL A 702 -32.18 -53.47 25.55
C VAL A 702 -30.95 -54.36 25.65
N ASP A 703 -30.97 -55.53 24.99
CA ASP A 703 -29.84 -56.45 24.97
C ASP A 703 -28.66 -55.89 24.16
N LEU A 704 -28.96 -55.05 23.15
CA LEU A 704 -27.97 -54.38 22.30
C LEU A 704 -27.57 -52.99 22.85
N HIS A 705 -28.56 -52.23 23.31
CA HIS A 705 -28.35 -50.83 23.66
C HIS A 705 -28.03 -50.61 25.14
N HIS A 706 -26.90 -49.94 25.38
CA HIS A 706 -26.38 -49.55 26.68
C HIS A 706 -25.96 -48.06 26.67
N ILE A 707 -25.35 -47.54 27.73
CA ILE A 707 -24.97 -46.12 27.78
C ILE A 707 -24.07 -45.70 26.61
N GLY A 708 -23.30 -46.62 26.05
CA GLY A 708 -22.49 -46.45 24.84
C GLY A 708 -23.27 -46.01 23.61
N SER A 709 -24.57 -46.32 23.53
CA SER A 709 -25.43 -45.92 22.41
C SER A 709 -26.00 -44.50 22.55
N ALA A 710 -25.81 -43.82 23.69
CA ALA A 710 -26.36 -42.48 23.93
C ALA A 710 -25.90 -41.42 22.90
N PRO A 711 -24.62 -41.36 22.47
CA PRO A 711 -24.20 -40.41 21.43
C PRO A 711 -24.92 -40.67 20.10
N ALA A 712 -25.06 -41.95 19.70
CA ALA A 712 -25.78 -42.32 18.49
C ALA A 712 -27.26 -41.91 18.56
N LEU A 713 -27.91 -42.10 19.72
CA LEU A 713 -29.29 -41.66 19.95
C LEU A 713 -29.46 -40.15 19.76
N VAL A 714 -28.60 -39.34 20.39
CA VAL A 714 -28.64 -37.87 20.26
C VAL A 714 -28.55 -37.46 18.81
N LEU A 715 -27.60 -38.03 18.08
CA LEU A 715 -27.33 -37.67 16.69
C LEU A 715 -28.48 -38.09 15.75
N GLN A 716 -29.00 -39.31 15.90
CA GLN A 716 -30.12 -39.80 15.08
C GLN A 716 -31.41 -39.02 15.34
N CYS A 717 -31.72 -38.71 16.60
CA CYS A 717 -32.85 -37.84 16.95
C CYS A 717 -32.66 -36.43 16.39
N SER A 718 -31.43 -35.90 16.45
CA SER A 718 -31.08 -34.60 15.88
C SER A 718 -31.29 -34.59 14.37
N ARG A 719 -30.88 -35.63 13.63
CA ARG A 719 -31.08 -35.74 12.18
C ARG A 719 -32.56 -35.86 11.78
N ALA A 720 -33.38 -36.52 12.60
CA ALA A 720 -34.84 -36.57 12.40
C ALA A 720 -35.49 -35.19 12.66
N LEU A 721 -34.97 -34.51 13.68
CA LEU A 721 -35.15 -33.12 14.09
C LEU A 721 -34.92 -32.10 12.98
N PHE A 722 -33.65 -32.00 12.59
CA PHE A 722 -32.99 -30.82 12.08
C PHE A 722 -32.48 -31.07 10.65
N LYS A 723 -32.58 -30.05 9.79
CA LYS A 723 -32.25 -30.17 8.35
C LYS A 723 -30.82 -29.72 8.04
N GLU A 724 -30.12 -29.26 9.05
CA GLU A 724 -28.78 -28.71 8.98
C GLU A 724 -27.78 -29.79 8.57
N ARG A 725 -27.12 -29.58 7.42
CA ARG A 725 -26.23 -30.56 6.78
C ARG A 725 -25.02 -30.95 7.64
N PHE A 726 -24.57 -30.08 8.53
CA PHE A 726 -23.47 -30.38 9.47
C PHE A 726 -23.80 -31.49 10.48
N LEU A 727 -25.06 -31.92 10.58
CA LEU A 727 -25.45 -33.09 11.39
C LEU A 727 -25.24 -34.42 10.64
N LEU A 728 -25.06 -34.42 9.31
CA LEU A 728 -25.14 -35.63 8.48
C LEU A 728 -23.87 -36.49 8.49
N ASP A 729 -22.73 -35.98 8.99
CA ASP A 729 -21.41 -36.59 8.77
C ASP A 729 -20.45 -36.47 9.97
N THR A 730 -20.98 -36.62 11.19
CA THR A 730 -20.25 -36.37 12.46
C THR A 730 -19.54 -37.57 13.06
#